data_AF-A0A834I7B0-F1
#
_entry.id   AF-A0A834I7B0-F1
#
_cell.length_a   1.000
_cell.length_b   1.000
_cell.length_c   1.000
_cell.angle_alpha   90.00
_cell.angle_beta   90.00
_cell.angle_gamma   90.00
#
_symmetry.space_group_name_H-M   'P 1'
#
loop_
_entity.id
_entity.type
_entity.pdbx_description
1 polymer ?
#
loop_
_entity_poly.entity_id
_entity_poly.type
_entity_poly.pdbx_seq_one_letter_code
_entity_poly.pdbx_strand_id
1 'polypeptide(L)'
;MYGMLLESVQHFVQKEYGDDVWKKALQLSECKITVFNTHQVYPDHIMSNIASALAKITSKSYDSFMIFFGRCFVRFFSNYGYDATIKATGRNFTDFLENVDNIHSQFRLSYPKMKSPSMYLTKVDQHGCVLVYRSKRSGFTHYLMGQLEQIAAEIYHLELESNILSTETSQVEGRTIVIVTFRLNFDNTQYIIAKRTKEEAHLLTISKLPPFNCDLLLQLFPFGIIFNPSLAIVGCGEKLTQVAGGHGKLLGQPIVKYFRLRRPKGITFTWKNCFYLKSVMFEVEVLRGELMKNEEEDQDQSHLTAVESTSDSIEIDGKSISPYAIRRDSQPGLKNILLKGQMHYLSDIIAIIYLCCPVVNDIGELPDQGLYLNDMNPHGLGKEMVLAGWQNNSKLELMFDKAEQRASELENNLSLLEIWKTRGDELLYSMIPKPVADRLRSGDSPLSTCQNFDAVTVMFCELVGFNSSTVEDAMELVSTMNAVYSCFDSLMDTFNVYKVETVGQIYMAVCGAPEPTSLHAQNVCDVSLCMIRHVKQLQIPSGTKVDVRIGVHSGPVVAGIVGIKVPRYCFFGDTVNTASRMQSTSAPGMVHISDSTKQSLLPGDKYIITTRGVVKLKGKGEVETYWLFENDLTDGID
;
A
#
# COMPACT_ATOMS: atom_id res chain seq x y z
N MET A 1 -4.95 2.77 -21.60
CA MET A 1 -5.69 1.53 -21.27
C MET A 1 -5.49 1.20 -19.80
N TYR A 2 -6.48 0.63 -19.10
CA TYR A 2 -6.28 0.16 -17.71
C TYR A 2 -5.45 -1.13 -17.67
N GLY A 3 -4.66 -1.31 -16.62
CA GLY A 3 -3.78 -2.46 -16.45
C GLY A 3 -4.51 -3.79 -16.40
N MET A 4 -5.75 -3.82 -15.91
CA MET A 4 -6.59 -5.03 -15.92
C MET A 4 -6.65 -5.70 -17.31
N LEU A 5 -6.73 -4.90 -18.38
CA LEU A 5 -6.76 -5.42 -19.75
C LEU A 5 -5.43 -6.10 -20.11
N LEU A 6 -4.31 -5.52 -19.73
CA LEU A 6 -2.97 -6.04 -20.02
C LEU A 6 -2.60 -7.22 -19.14
N GLU A 7 -3.04 -7.22 -17.88
CA GLU A 7 -2.89 -8.33 -16.94
C GLU A 7 -3.65 -9.57 -17.40
N SER A 8 -4.88 -9.38 -17.92
CA SER A 8 -5.65 -10.49 -18.51
C SER A 8 -4.90 -11.13 -19.69
N VAL A 9 -4.30 -10.31 -20.54
CA VAL A 9 -3.50 -10.80 -21.68
C VAL A 9 -2.24 -11.50 -21.20
N GLN A 10 -1.51 -10.92 -20.24
CA GLN A 10 -0.33 -11.53 -19.64
C GLN A 10 -0.66 -12.93 -19.10
N HIS A 11 -1.68 -13.05 -18.24
CA HIS A 11 -2.03 -14.31 -17.60
C HIS A 11 -2.36 -15.41 -18.61
N PHE A 12 -3.21 -15.12 -19.61
CA PHE A 12 -3.65 -16.13 -20.58
C PHE A 12 -2.60 -16.44 -21.65
N VAL A 13 -1.75 -15.47 -22.03
CA VAL A 13 -0.63 -15.74 -22.93
C VAL A 13 0.40 -16.64 -22.25
N GLN A 14 0.74 -16.38 -20.99
CA GLN A 14 1.62 -17.26 -20.21
C GLN A 14 1.03 -18.67 -20.07
N LYS A 15 -0.30 -18.77 -19.86
CA LYS A 15 -1.00 -20.05 -19.72
C LYS A 15 -1.04 -20.88 -21.02
N GLU A 16 -1.33 -20.26 -22.17
CA GLU A 16 -1.50 -21.00 -23.44
C GLU A 16 -0.21 -21.14 -24.26
N TYR A 17 0.70 -20.16 -24.19
CA TYR A 17 1.92 -20.11 -25.00
C TYR A 17 3.22 -20.22 -24.18
N GLY A 18 3.13 -20.20 -22.84
CA GLY A 18 4.28 -20.31 -21.94
C GLY A 18 5.00 -18.99 -21.66
N ASP A 19 5.76 -18.97 -20.56
CA ASP A 19 6.48 -17.78 -20.09
C ASP A 19 7.59 -17.30 -21.04
N ASP A 20 8.20 -18.22 -21.79
CA ASP A 20 9.29 -17.87 -22.72
C ASP A 20 8.79 -17.08 -23.93
N VAL A 21 7.59 -17.42 -24.43
CA VAL A 21 6.94 -16.68 -25.51
C VAL A 21 6.56 -15.29 -25.04
N TRP A 22 6.04 -15.17 -23.81
CA TRP A 22 5.72 -13.88 -23.21
C TRP A 22 6.95 -12.97 -23.05
N LYS A 23 8.06 -13.49 -22.52
CA LYS A 23 9.32 -12.74 -22.39
C LYS A 23 9.85 -12.27 -23.75
N LYS A 24 9.80 -13.12 -24.78
CA LYS A 24 10.18 -12.74 -26.16
C LYS A 24 9.26 -11.68 -26.74
N ALA A 25 7.95 -11.77 -26.47
CA ALA A 25 6.99 -10.76 -26.92
C ALA A 25 7.23 -9.40 -26.25
N LEU A 26 7.58 -9.38 -24.95
CA LEU A 26 7.94 -8.15 -24.24
C LEU A 26 9.22 -7.51 -24.79
N GLN A 27 10.24 -8.30 -25.11
CA GLN A 27 11.47 -7.81 -25.74
C GLN A 27 11.21 -7.19 -27.12
N LEU A 28 10.42 -7.86 -27.97
CA LEU A 28 10.07 -7.40 -29.32
C LEU A 28 9.12 -6.18 -29.34
N SER A 29 8.36 -5.97 -28.26
CA SER A 29 7.42 -4.85 -28.14
C SER A 29 8.01 -3.63 -27.41
N GLU A 30 9.31 -3.65 -27.08
CA GLU A 30 10.04 -2.62 -26.32
C GLU A 30 9.38 -2.22 -24.99
N CYS A 31 8.60 -3.13 -24.40
CA CYS A 31 7.87 -2.86 -23.17
C CYS A 31 8.80 -3.05 -21.96
N LYS A 32 9.18 -1.94 -21.31
CA LYS A 32 9.98 -1.95 -20.07
C LYS A 32 9.22 -2.46 -18.82
N ILE A 33 7.91 -2.69 -18.95
CA ILE A 33 7.02 -3.00 -17.83
C ILE A 33 6.88 -4.51 -17.74
N THR A 34 7.31 -5.09 -16.61
CA THR A 34 7.28 -6.55 -16.36
C THR A 34 6.01 -7.03 -15.67
N VAL A 35 5.36 -6.15 -14.89
CA VAL A 35 4.14 -6.46 -14.14
C VAL A 35 3.12 -5.35 -14.38
N PHE A 36 1.91 -5.74 -14.79
CA PHE A 36 0.79 -4.82 -14.93
C PHE A 36 -0.03 -4.75 -13.65
N ASN A 37 -0.36 -3.55 -13.20
CA ASN A 37 -1.24 -3.33 -12.06
C ASN A 37 -2.65 -2.94 -12.56
N THR A 38 -3.67 -3.67 -12.11
CA THR A 38 -5.11 -3.48 -12.43
C THR A 38 -5.55 -2.01 -12.58
N HIS A 39 -5.24 -1.15 -11.60
CA HIS A 39 -5.77 0.22 -11.50
C HIS A 39 -4.88 1.28 -12.17
N GLN A 40 -3.69 0.90 -12.66
CA GLN A 40 -2.80 1.82 -13.35
C GLN A 40 -3.22 2.00 -14.82
N VAL A 41 -3.02 3.20 -15.38
CA VAL A 41 -3.30 3.49 -16.78
C VAL A 41 -2.00 3.47 -17.59
N TYR A 42 -1.99 2.66 -18.65
CA TYR A 42 -0.88 2.49 -19.58
C TYR A 42 -1.20 3.06 -20.97
N PRO A 43 -0.22 3.34 -21.84
CA PRO A 43 -0.46 3.76 -23.22
C PRO A 43 -1.26 2.75 -24.06
N ASP A 44 -2.10 3.24 -24.98
CA ASP A 44 -3.00 2.39 -25.78
C ASP A 44 -2.26 1.54 -26.84
N HIS A 45 -1.06 1.95 -27.27
CA HIS A 45 -0.25 1.24 -28.27
C HIS A 45 0.39 -0.06 -27.75
N ILE A 46 0.46 -0.25 -26.42
CA ILE A 46 1.09 -1.44 -25.83
C ILE A 46 0.36 -2.70 -26.26
N MET A 47 -0.99 -2.69 -26.23
CA MET A 47 -1.79 -3.85 -26.64
C MET A 47 -1.55 -4.22 -28.11
N SER A 48 -1.53 -3.22 -29.01
CA SER A 48 -1.25 -3.46 -30.43
C SER A 48 0.18 -3.92 -30.68
N ASN A 49 1.15 -3.39 -29.93
CA ASN A 49 2.55 -3.80 -30.04
C ASN A 49 2.73 -5.25 -29.60
N ILE A 50 2.12 -5.65 -28.47
CA ILE A 50 2.14 -7.04 -27.99
C ILE A 50 1.46 -7.97 -29.00
N ALA A 51 0.29 -7.61 -29.54
CA ALA A 51 -0.38 -8.40 -30.58
C ALA A 51 0.50 -8.57 -31.82
N SER A 52 1.17 -7.50 -32.27
CA SER A 52 2.09 -7.55 -33.42
C SER A 52 3.34 -8.40 -33.15
N ALA A 53 3.87 -8.38 -31.92
CA ALA A 53 5.00 -9.19 -31.51
C ALA A 53 4.62 -10.68 -31.44
N LEU A 54 3.47 -11.01 -30.85
CA LEU A 54 2.96 -12.39 -30.78
C LEU A 54 2.62 -12.95 -32.17
N ALA A 55 2.06 -12.12 -33.05
CA ALA A 55 1.82 -12.49 -34.46
C ALA A 55 3.13 -12.88 -35.16
N LYS A 56 4.21 -12.12 -34.95
CA LYS A 56 5.55 -12.43 -35.49
C LYS A 56 6.14 -13.73 -34.91
N ILE A 57 5.95 -13.98 -33.61
CA ILE A 57 6.53 -15.17 -32.94
C ILE A 57 5.79 -16.45 -33.34
N THR A 58 4.46 -16.40 -33.42
CA THR A 58 3.60 -17.60 -33.56
C THR A 58 3.07 -17.82 -34.98
N SER A 59 3.39 -16.92 -35.92
CA SER A 59 2.92 -16.94 -37.32
C SER A 59 1.40 -16.89 -37.51
N LYS A 60 0.62 -16.46 -36.51
CA LYS A 60 -0.82 -16.19 -36.63
C LYS A 60 -1.08 -14.74 -37.03
N SER A 61 -2.28 -14.43 -37.53
CA SER A 61 -2.65 -13.06 -37.89
C SER A 61 -2.81 -12.14 -36.67
N TYR A 62 -2.56 -10.85 -36.87
CA TYR A 62 -2.80 -9.82 -35.85
C TYR A 62 -4.26 -9.83 -35.36
N ASP A 63 -5.22 -9.98 -36.27
CA ASP A 63 -6.64 -9.97 -35.95
C ASP A 63 -7.05 -11.19 -35.10
N SER A 64 -6.44 -12.36 -35.36
CA SER A 64 -6.65 -13.55 -34.54
C SER A 64 -6.19 -13.34 -33.10
N PHE A 65 -5.07 -12.65 -32.88
CA PHE A 65 -4.61 -12.29 -31.54
C PHE A 65 -5.49 -11.25 -30.87
N MET A 66 -6.03 -10.28 -31.62
CA MET A 66 -6.95 -9.30 -31.05
C MET A 66 -8.27 -9.95 -30.60
N ILE A 67 -8.82 -10.89 -31.39
CA ILE A 67 -9.97 -11.70 -30.98
C ILE A 67 -9.62 -12.53 -29.74
N PHE A 68 -8.45 -13.18 -29.74
CA PHE A 68 -7.97 -13.96 -28.60
C PHE A 68 -7.89 -13.11 -27.32
N PHE A 69 -7.31 -11.92 -27.39
CA PHE A 69 -7.24 -10.99 -26.25
C PHE A 69 -8.63 -10.60 -25.73
N GLY A 70 -9.61 -10.40 -26.63
CA GLY A 70 -11.00 -10.16 -26.25
C GLY A 70 -11.59 -11.32 -25.44
N ARG A 71 -11.34 -12.56 -25.87
CA ARG A 71 -11.76 -13.78 -25.15
C ARG A 71 -11.06 -13.92 -23.80
N CYS A 72 -9.75 -13.66 -23.73
CA CYS A 72 -8.97 -13.66 -22.49
C CYS A 72 -9.53 -12.68 -21.47
N PHE A 73 -9.90 -11.48 -21.90
CA PHE A 73 -10.47 -10.48 -21.02
C PHE A 73 -11.77 -10.96 -20.38
N VAL A 74 -12.69 -11.54 -21.16
CA VAL A 74 -13.97 -12.03 -20.62
C VAL A 74 -13.74 -13.18 -19.63
N ARG A 75 -12.85 -14.13 -19.94
CA ARG A 75 -12.49 -15.21 -19.01
C ARG A 75 -11.87 -14.68 -17.71
N PHE A 76 -10.99 -13.68 -17.81
CA PHE A 76 -10.41 -13.03 -16.64
C PHE A 76 -11.48 -12.30 -15.82
N PHE A 77 -12.36 -11.58 -16.50
CA PHE A 77 -13.46 -10.82 -15.93
C PHE A 77 -14.47 -11.72 -15.20
N SER A 78 -14.76 -12.92 -15.72
CA SER A 78 -15.56 -13.94 -15.03
C SER A 78 -14.94 -14.36 -13.69
N ASN A 79 -13.61 -14.47 -13.58
CA ASN A 79 -12.94 -14.83 -12.32
C ASN A 79 -13.10 -13.77 -11.21
N TYR A 80 -13.34 -12.50 -11.57
CA TYR A 80 -13.64 -11.44 -10.59
C TYR A 80 -15.12 -11.41 -10.15
N GLY A 81 -15.94 -12.35 -10.60
CA GLY A 81 -17.36 -12.43 -10.25
C GLY A 81 -18.24 -11.38 -10.95
N TYR A 82 -17.73 -10.74 -12.01
CA TYR A 82 -18.53 -9.80 -12.80
C TYR A 82 -19.49 -10.49 -13.79
N ASP A 83 -19.40 -11.81 -13.93
CA ASP A 83 -20.35 -12.63 -14.68
C ASP A 83 -21.80 -12.46 -14.15
N ALA A 84 -21.94 -12.37 -12.83
CA ALA A 84 -23.21 -12.09 -12.17
C ALA A 84 -23.79 -10.72 -12.58
N THR A 85 -22.94 -9.72 -12.80
CA THR A 85 -23.39 -8.38 -13.25
C THR A 85 -23.92 -8.44 -14.68
N ILE A 86 -23.24 -9.18 -15.58
CA ILE A 86 -23.70 -9.36 -16.95
C ILE A 86 -25.03 -10.13 -16.97
N LYS A 87 -25.12 -11.27 -16.26
CA LYS A 87 -26.36 -12.07 -16.17
C LYS A 87 -27.53 -11.28 -15.56
N ALA A 88 -27.25 -10.41 -14.59
CA ALA A 88 -28.28 -9.58 -13.97
C ALA A 88 -28.85 -8.51 -14.90
N THR A 89 -28.14 -8.12 -15.97
CA THR A 89 -28.62 -7.07 -16.89
C THR A 89 -29.80 -7.50 -17.74
N GLY A 90 -29.94 -8.80 -18.01
CA GLY A 90 -31.06 -9.29 -18.81
C GLY A 90 -31.02 -10.79 -19.08
N ARG A 91 -32.20 -11.31 -19.41
CA ARG A 91 -32.42 -12.75 -19.64
C ARG A 91 -31.83 -13.19 -20.98
N ASN A 92 -31.92 -12.33 -21.99
CA ASN A 92 -31.44 -12.61 -23.33
C ASN A 92 -30.18 -11.80 -23.64
N PHE A 93 -29.40 -12.26 -24.63
CA PHE A 93 -28.19 -11.56 -25.06
C PHE A 93 -28.47 -10.14 -25.61
N THR A 94 -29.63 -9.92 -26.23
CA THR A 94 -30.08 -8.59 -26.67
C THR A 94 -30.30 -7.62 -25.52
N ASP A 95 -30.86 -8.08 -24.40
CA ASP A 95 -31.07 -7.25 -23.21
C ASP A 95 -29.73 -6.75 -22.65
N PHE A 96 -28.70 -7.61 -22.68
CA PHE A 96 -27.34 -7.24 -22.33
C PHE A 96 -26.79 -6.17 -23.30
N LEU A 97 -26.92 -6.38 -24.62
CA LEU A 97 -26.45 -5.44 -25.64
C LEU A 97 -27.09 -4.05 -25.52
N GLU A 98 -28.36 -3.96 -25.14
CA GLU A 98 -29.04 -2.69 -24.88
C GLU A 98 -28.51 -1.98 -23.62
N ASN A 99 -27.99 -2.74 -22.64
CA ASN A 99 -27.57 -2.22 -21.33
C ASN A 99 -26.06 -2.07 -21.14
N VAL A 100 -25.22 -2.38 -22.14
CA VAL A 100 -23.76 -2.35 -21.95
C VAL A 100 -23.24 -0.96 -21.57
N ASP A 101 -23.81 0.11 -22.13
CA ASP A 101 -23.43 1.48 -21.79
C ASP A 101 -23.75 1.82 -20.31
N ASN A 102 -24.82 1.23 -19.75
CA ASN A 102 -25.16 1.36 -18.34
C ASN A 102 -24.12 0.67 -17.45
N ILE A 103 -23.72 -0.55 -17.83
CA ILE A 103 -22.67 -1.31 -17.14
C ILE A 103 -21.35 -0.52 -17.14
N HIS A 104 -20.94 0.01 -18.30
CA HIS A 104 -19.76 0.86 -18.40
C HIS A 104 -19.85 2.13 -17.55
N SER A 105 -21.04 2.70 -17.37
CA SER A 105 -21.22 3.84 -16.47
C SER A 105 -20.98 3.45 -15.02
N GLN A 106 -21.39 2.25 -14.61
CA GLN A 106 -21.14 1.74 -13.25
C GLN A 106 -19.66 1.44 -13.02
N PHE A 107 -19.00 0.79 -13.99
CA PHE A 107 -17.57 0.51 -13.91
C PHE A 107 -16.71 1.77 -13.82
N ARG A 108 -17.20 2.94 -14.25
CA ARG A 108 -16.47 4.20 -14.08
C ARG A 108 -16.33 4.62 -12.61
N LEU A 109 -17.22 4.14 -11.72
CA LEU A 109 -17.07 4.37 -10.28
C LEU A 109 -15.80 3.67 -9.76
N SER A 110 -15.58 2.42 -10.16
CA SER A 110 -14.36 1.67 -9.85
C SER A 110 -13.15 2.12 -10.67
N TYR A 111 -13.37 2.57 -11.90
CA TYR A 111 -12.32 2.97 -12.86
C TYR A 111 -12.57 4.40 -13.40
N PRO A 112 -12.25 5.46 -12.63
CA PRO A 112 -12.63 6.85 -12.96
C PRO A 112 -12.09 7.37 -14.30
N LYS A 113 -10.88 6.94 -14.68
CA LYS A 113 -10.21 7.35 -15.93
C LYS A 113 -10.66 6.52 -17.14
N MET A 114 -11.68 5.67 -16.98
CA MET A 114 -12.11 4.74 -18.02
C MET A 114 -12.80 5.49 -19.16
N LYS A 115 -12.21 5.35 -20.35
CA LYS A 115 -12.80 5.80 -21.62
C LYS A 115 -13.57 4.63 -22.22
N SER A 116 -14.83 4.47 -21.83
CA SER A 116 -15.71 3.42 -22.38
C SER A 116 -16.12 3.75 -23.82
N PRO A 117 -16.19 2.74 -24.71
CA PRO A 117 -16.89 2.89 -25.97
C PRO A 117 -18.40 3.01 -25.71
N SER A 118 -19.13 3.54 -26.68
CA SER A 118 -20.59 3.58 -26.66
C SER A 118 -21.15 2.60 -27.67
N MET A 119 -22.20 1.87 -27.26
CA MET A 119 -22.84 0.84 -28.06
C MET A 119 -24.35 0.98 -27.98
N TYR A 120 -25.01 0.87 -29.13
CA TYR A 120 -26.47 0.84 -29.20
C TYR A 120 -26.94 0.00 -30.38
N LEU A 121 -28.15 -0.55 -30.25
CA LEU A 121 -28.79 -1.34 -31.29
C LEU A 121 -29.63 -0.45 -32.21
N THR A 122 -29.58 -0.74 -33.51
CA THR A 122 -30.40 -0.03 -34.52
C THR A 122 -31.54 -0.88 -35.04
N LYS A 123 -31.32 -2.18 -35.21
CA LYS A 123 -32.31 -3.17 -35.66
C LYS A 123 -32.17 -4.46 -34.88
N VAL A 124 -33.29 -5.10 -34.57
CA VAL A 124 -33.35 -6.37 -33.84
C VAL A 124 -34.38 -7.26 -34.54
N ASP A 125 -33.93 -8.45 -34.94
CA ASP A 125 -34.72 -9.43 -35.70
C ASP A 125 -34.69 -10.79 -34.98
N GLN A 126 -35.39 -11.79 -35.52
CA GLN A 126 -35.37 -13.16 -34.99
C GLN A 126 -34.00 -13.86 -35.17
N HIS A 127 -33.22 -13.44 -36.16
CA HIS A 127 -31.91 -14.02 -36.49
C HIS A 127 -30.73 -13.19 -35.96
N GLY A 128 -30.98 -12.24 -35.06
CA GLY A 128 -29.94 -11.46 -34.39
C GLY A 128 -30.21 -9.96 -34.37
N CYS A 129 -29.16 -9.14 -34.40
CA CYS A 129 -29.29 -7.68 -34.29
C CYS A 129 -28.19 -6.91 -35.04
N VAL A 130 -28.40 -5.60 -35.21
CA VAL A 130 -27.42 -4.68 -35.79
C VAL A 130 -26.93 -3.74 -34.70
N LEU A 131 -25.65 -3.88 -34.34
CA LEU A 131 -24.98 -3.16 -33.28
C LEU A 131 -24.10 -2.05 -33.88
N VAL A 132 -24.26 -0.82 -33.38
CA VAL A 132 -23.35 0.29 -33.71
C VAL A 132 -22.38 0.49 -32.56
N TYR A 133 -21.09 0.34 -32.85
CA TYR A 133 -19.98 0.54 -31.93
C TYR A 133 -19.28 1.86 -32.23
N ARG A 134 -19.20 2.74 -31.23
CA ARG A 134 -18.51 4.03 -31.33
C ARG A 134 -17.37 4.10 -30.33
N SER A 135 -16.15 4.32 -30.83
CA SER A 135 -14.95 4.39 -30.00
C SER A 135 -14.05 5.56 -30.40
N LYS A 136 -13.27 6.03 -29.41
CA LYS A 136 -12.18 7.00 -29.64
C LYS A 136 -10.85 6.33 -29.98
N ARG A 137 -10.79 5.00 -29.88
CA ARG A 137 -9.58 4.20 -30.15
C ARG A 137 -9.75 3.46 -31.47
N SER A 138 -8.72 3.50 -32.31
CA SER A 138 -8.63 2.69 -33.53
C SER A 138 -8.01 1.32 -33.22
N GLY A 139 -8.31 0.32 -34.05
CA GLY A 139 -7.68 -1.02 -33.99
C GLY A 139 -8.27 -2.01 -32.97
N PHE A 140 -9.36 -1.66 -32.27
CA PHE A 140 -10.01 -2.51 -31.26
C PHE A 140 -11.27 -3.23 -31.75
N THR A 141 -11.56 -3.20 -33.05
CA THR A 141 -12.73 -3.83 -33.65
C THR A 141 -12.77 -5.35 -33.41
N HIS A 142 -11.68 -6.04 -33.76
CA HIS A 142 -11.53 -7.49 -33.55
C HIS A 142 -11.48 -7.89 -32.08
N TYR A 143 -10.97 -6.99 -31.22
CA TYR A 143 -10.99 -7.19 -29.78
C TYR A 143 -12.42 -7.24 -29.22
N LEU A 144 -13.30 -6.34 -29.67
CA LEU A 144 -14.72 -6.37 -29.29
C LEU A 144 -15.42 -7.64 -29.80
N MET A 145 -15.13 -8.09 -31.01
CA MET A 145 -15.71 -9.33 -31.56
C MET A 145 -15.40 -10.53 -30.65
N GLY A 146 -14.13 -10.68 -30.24
CA GLY A 146 -13.74 -11.74 -29.30
C GLY A 146 -14.43 -11.64 -27.93
N GLN A 147 -14.68 -10.42 -27.43
CA GLN A 147 -15.44 -10.24 -26.20
C GLN A 147 -16.90 -10.69 -26.35
N LEU A 148 -17.58 -10.26 -27.42
CA LEU A 148 -18.99 -10.59 -27.66
C LEU A 148 -19.18 -12.09 -27.89
N GLU A 149 -18.30 -12.73 -28.66
CA GLU A 149 -18.31 -14.17 -28.89
C GLU A 149 -18.14 -14.96 -27.58
N GLN A 150 -17.17 -14.58 -26.74
CA GLN A 150 -16.94 -15.26 -25.47
C GLN A 150 -18.12 -15.08 -24.51
N ILE A 151 -18.71 -13.89 -24.44
CA ILE A 151 -19.89 -13.63 -23.60
C ILE A 151 -21.09 -14.46 -24.08
N ALA A 152 -21.34 -14.49 -25.40
CA ALA A 152 -22.44 -15.27 -25.96
C ALA A 152 -22.28 -16.77 -25.64
N ALA A 153 -21.08 -17.34 -25.81
CA ALA A 153 -20.83 -18.76 -25.58
C ALA A 153 -20.82 -19.15 -24.09
N GLU A 154 -20.13 -18.38 -23.24
CA GLU A 154 -19.90 -18.73 -21.84
C GLU A 154 -21.08 -18.39 -20.93
N ILE A 155 -21.75 -17.26 -21.16
CA ILE A 155 -22.80 -16.73 -20.28
C ILE A 155 -24.20 -17.11 -20.78
N TYR A 156 -24.45 -17.00 -22.09
CA TYR A 156 -25.77 -17.22 -22.68
C TYR A 156 -25.91 -18.55 -23.43
N HIS A 157 -24.82 -19.31 -23.58
CA HIS A 157 -24.78 -20.57 -24.32
C HIS A 157 -25.31 -20.45 -25.77
N LEU A 158 -24.94 -19.35 -26.44
CA LEU A 158 -25.31 -19.05 -27.82
C LEU A 158 -24.07 -19.07 -28.73
N GLU A 159 -24.25 -19.60 -29.93
CA GLU A 159 -23.28 -19.44 -31.01
C GLU A 159 -23.52 -18.10 -31.69
N LEU A 160 -22.52 -17.22 -31.61
CA LEU A 160 -22.55 -15.87 -32.19
C LEU A 160 -21.60 -15.80 -33.38
N GLU A 161 -22.13 -15.39 -34.53
CA GLU A 161 -21.32 -15.01 -35.68
C GLU A 161 -21.38 -13.48 -35.86
N SER A 162 -20.21 -12.84 -35.89
CA SER A 162 -20.09 -11.38 -35.97
C SER A 162 -19.52 -10.93 -37.32
N ASN A 163 -20.30 -10.15 -38.06
CA ASN A 163 -19.95 -9.65 -39.40
C ASN A 163 -19.86 -8.12 -39.39
N ILE A 164 -18.82 -7.55 -40.01
CA ILE A 164 -18.65 -6.10 -40.12
C ILE A 164 -19.39 -5.59 -41.36
N LEU A 165 -20.37 -4.70 -41.19
CA LEU A 165 -21.14 -4.10 -42.29
C LEU A 165 -20.48 -2.83 -42.84
N SER A 166 -20.12 -1.91 -41.95
CA SER A 166 -19.47 -0.66 -42.31
C SER A 166 -18.48 -0.22 -41.24
N THR A 167 -17.39 0.43 -41.68
CA THR A 167 -16.42 1.08 -40.80
C THR A 167 -16.24 2.51 -41.28
N GLU A 168 -16.65 3.46 -40.46
CA GLU A 168 -16.53 4.88 -40.71
C GLU A 168 -15.52 5.47 -39.71
N THR A 169 -14.57 6.25 -40.21
CA THR A 169 -13.63 6.98 -39.36
C THR A 169 -13.83 8.47 -39.60
N SER A 170 -14.36 9.15 -38.59
CA SER A 170 -14.65 10.59 -38.64
C SER A 170 -13.68 11.33 -37.72
N GLN A 171 -13.06 12.38 -38.22
CA GLN A 171 -12.30 13.33 -37.40
C GLN A 171 -13.20 14.51 -37.06
N VAL A 172 -13.56 14.64 -35.79
CA VAL A 172 -14.34 15.77 -35.28
C VAL A 172 -13.48 16.51 -34.25
N GLU A 173 -13.21 17.79 -34.47
CA GLU A 173 -12.43 18.65 -33.55
C GLU A 173 -11.07 18.05 -33.13
N GLY A 174 -10.30 17.52 -34.09
CA GLY A 174 -8.98 16.94 -33.82
C GLY A 174 -9.00 15.60 -33.07
N ARG A 175 -10.18 14.98 -32.89
CA ARG A 175 -10.35 13.66 -32.27
C ARG A 175 -10.86 12.66 -33.29
N THR A 176 -10.13 11.56 -33.45
CA THR A 176 -10.55 10.42 -34.28
C THR A 176 -11.65 9.65 -33.57
N ILE A 177 -12.79 9.50 -34.23
CA ILE A 177 -13.92 8.68 -33.80
C ILE A 177 -14.10 7.58 -34.84
N VAL A 178 -14.02 6.34 -34.38
CA VAL A 178 -14.28 5.15 -35.20
C VAL A 178 -15.69 4.68 -34.90
N ILE A 179 -16.51 4.55 -35.93
CA ILE A 179 -17.86 4.02 -35.88
C ILE A 179 -17.86 2.73 -36.71
N VAL A 180 -18.22 1.62 -36.08
CA VAL A 180 -18.30 0.32 -36.73
C VAL A 180 -19.71 -0.21 -36.58
N THR A 181 -20.33 -0.63 -37.67
CA THR A 181 -21.64 -1.29 -37.65
C THR A 181 -21.43 -2.79 -37.82
N PHE A 182 -21.90 -3.56 -36.85
CA PHE A 182 -21.83 -5.01 -36.85
C PHE A 182 -23.21 -5.62 -37.12
N ARG A 183 -23.26 -6.67 -37.94
CA ARG A 183 -24.35 -7.63 -37.97
C ARG A 183 -23.97 -8.80 -37.08
N LEU A 184 -24.72 -8.96 -36.00
CA LEU A 184 -24.60 -10.08 -35.07
C LEU A 184 -25.68 -11.11 -35.42
N ASN A 185 -25.27 -12.29 -35.84
CA ASN A 185 -26.17 -13.40 -36.17
C ASN A 185 -26.19 -14.38 -34.99
N PHE A 186 -27.37 -14.60 -34.42
CA PHE A 186 -27.63 -15.58 -33.35
C PHE A 186 -29.14 -15.87 -33.26
N ASP A 187 -29.52 -16.97 -32.60
CA ASP A 187 -30.93 -17.26 -32.36
C ASP A 187 -31.52 -16.28 -31.34
N ASN A 188 -32.40 -15.40 -31.82
CA ASN A 188 -33.06 -14.37 -31.03
C ASN A 188 -34.59 -14.56 -30.98
N THR A 189 -35.08 -15.76 -31.32
CA THR A 189 -36.52 -16.06 -31.40
C THR A 189 -37.23 -15.84 -30.07
N GLN A 190 -36.66 -16.32 -28.96
CA GLN A 190 -37.25 -16.21 -27.62
C GLN A 190 -37.43 -14.75 -27.18
N TYR A 191 -36.46 -13.88 -27.48
CA TYR A 191 -36.55 -12.45 -27.16
C TYR A 191 -37.69 -11.78 -27.93
N ILE A 192 -37.82 -12.05 -29.24
CA ILE A 192 -38.88 -11.46 -30.07
C ILE A 192 -40.27 -11.91 -29.59
N ILE A 193 -40.43 -13.19 -29.25
CA ILE A 193 -41.67 -13.72 -28.70
C ILE A 193 -41.98 -13.03 -27.36
N ALA A 194 -41.02 -13.02 -26.43
CA ALA A 194 -41.20 -12.40 -25.12
C ALA A 194 -41.54 -10.90 -25.21
N LYS A 195 -40.90 -10.18 -26.14
CA LYS A 195 -41.19 -8.76 -26.41
C LYS A 195 -42.60 -8.57 -26.94
N ARG A 196 -43.00 -9.36 -27.95
CA ARG A 196 -44.35 -9.30 -28.52
C ARG A 196 -45.42 -9.64 -27.48
N THR A 197 -45.23 -10.71 -26.71
CA THR A 197 -46.16 -11.08 -25.63
C THR A 197 -46.27 -10.00 -24.56
N LYS A 198 -45.15 -9.35 -24.20
CA LYS A 198 -45.14 -8.24 -23.25
C LYS A 198 -45.90 -7.02 -23.81
N GLU A 199 -45.69 -6.68 -25.07
CA GLU A 199 -46.39 -5.60 -25.75
C GLU A 199 -47.90 -5.90 -25.85
N GLU A 200 -48.30 -7.11 -26.25
CA GLU A 200 -49.70 -7.55 -26.33
C GLU A 200 -50.39 -7.53 -24.96
N ALA A 201 -49.76 -8.11 -23.93
CA ALA A 201 -50.30 -8.12 -22.57
C ALA A 201 -50.44 -6.70 -21.99
N HIS A 202 -49.47 -5.83 -22.27
CA HIS A 202 -49.52 -4.44 -21.83
C HIS A 202 -50.64 -3.66 -22.53
N LEU A 203 -50.80 -3.83 -23.85
CA LEU A 203 -51.86 -3.20 -24.63
C LEU A 203 -53.26 -3.62 -24.15
N LEU A 204 -53.46 -4.91 -23.85
CA LEU A 204 -54.73 -5.43 -23.31
C LEU A 204 -55.08 -4.90 -21.92
N THR A 205 -54.07 -4.51 -21.15
CA THR A 205 -54.24 -3.93 -19.81
C THR A 205 -54.53 -2.43 -19.90
N ILE A 206 -53.82 -1.70 -20.77
CA ILE A 206 -53.97 -0.25 -20.95
C ILE A 206 -55.28 0.11 -21.65
N SER A 207 -55.75 -0.71 -22.60
CA SER A 207 -56.98 -0.41 -23.35
C SER A 207 -58.25 -0.32 -22.47
N LYS A 208 -58.15 -0.68 -21.19
CA LYS A 208 -59.22 -0.59 -20.20
C LYS A 208 -59.18 0.68 -19.33
N LEU A 209 -58.11 1.47 -19.41
CA LEU A 209 -57.91 2.65 -18.57
C LEU A 209 -58.29 3.94 -19.32
N PRO A 210 -58.94 4.91 -18.66
CA PRO A 210 -59.21 6.21 -19.26
C PRO A 210 -57.90 7.01 -19.48
N PRO A 211 -57.86 7.90 -20.48
CA PRO A 211 -56.72 8.79 -20.69
C PRO A 211 -56.54 9.72 -19.47
N PHE A 212 -55.29 9.97 -19.07
CA PHE A 212 -54.96 10.80 -17.92
C PHE A 212 -54.27 12.10 -18.35
N ASN A 213 -54.41 13.16 -17.55
CA ASN A 213 -53.83 14.46 -17.85
C ASN A 213 -52.30 14.45 -17.65
N CYS A 214 -51.57 15.10 -18.57
CA CYS A 214 -50.11 15.23 -18.51
C CYS A 214 -49.63 16.03 -17.27
N ASP A 215 -50.47 16.92 -16.73
CA ASP A 215 -50.13 17.68 -15.51
C ASP A 215 -49.88 16.75 -14.32
N LEU A 216 -50.68 15.68 -14.19
CA LEU A 216 -50.51 14.67 -13.14
C LEU A 216 -49.18 13.91 -13.31
N LEU A 217 -48.75 13.69 -14.55
CA LEU A 217 -47.44 13.08 -14.83
C LEU A 217 -46.30 13.98 -14.36
N LEU A 218 -46.38 15.28 -14.65
CA LEU A 218 -45.36 16.26 -14.28
C LEU A 218 -45.35 16.54 -12.76
N GLN A 219 -46.46 16.32 -12.06
CA GLN A 219 -46.50 16.30 -10.59
C GLN A 219 -45.78 15.08 -10.01
N LEU A 220 -45.95 13.91 -10.61
CA LEU A 220 -45.22 12.71 -10.18
C LEU A 220 -43.72 12.86 -10.45
N PHE A 221 -43.34 13.41 -11.60
CA PHE A 221 -41.95 13.60 -12.01
C PHE A 221 -41.55 15.09 -11.96
N PRO A 222 -41.16 15.63 -10.79
CA PRO A 222 -40.89 17.06 -10.61
C PRO A 222 -39.76 17.65 -11.48
N PHE A 223 -38.88 16.83 -12.05
CA PHE A 223 -37.82 17.24 -12.98
C PHE A 223 -38.12 16.87 -14.45
N GLY A 224 -39.31 16.36 -14.77
CA GLY A 224 -39.68 15.97 -16.12
C GLY A 224 -39.72 17.16 -17.11
N ILE A 225 -39.32 16.92 -18.36
CA ILE A 225 -39.35 17.94 -19.43
C ILE A 225 -40.02 17.34 -20.66
N ILE A 226 -40.94 18.07 -21.28
CA ILE A 226 -41.61 17.70 -22.53
C ILE A 226 -41.23 18.75 -23.58
N PHE A 227 -40.77 18.30 -24.75
CA PHE A 227 -40.44 19.20 -25.86
C PHE A 227 -40.90 18.65 -27.22
N ASN A 228 -41.17 19.54 -28.16
CA ASN A 228 -41.73 19.24 -29.48
C ASN A 228 -40.62 19.06 -30.56
N PRO A 229 -40.98 18.77 -31.83
CA PRO A 229 -40.00 18.57 -32.91
C PRO A 229 -39.14 19.80 -33.23
N SER A 230 -39.59 21.01 -32.89
CA SER A 230 -38.80 22.24 -33.00
C SER A 230 -37.87 22.48 -31.80
N LEU A 231 -37.75 21.49 -30.89
CA LEU A 231 -36.96 21.57 -29.66
C LEU A 231 -37.44 22.67 -28.69
N ALA A 232 -38.70 23.10 -28.81
CA ALA A 232 -39.33 24.02 -27.87
C ALA A 232 -39.96 23.23 -26.71
N ILE A 233 -39.77 23.75 -25.50
CA ILE A 233 -40.30 23.14 -24.27
C ILE A 233 -41.81 23.38 -24.19
N VAL A 234 -42.58 22.31 -24.10
CA VAL A 234 -44.06 22.33 -24.01
C VAL A 234 -44.53 22.14 -22.57
N GLY A 235 -43.76 21.41 -21.74
CA GLY A 235 -44.11 21.16 -20.35
C GLY A 235 -42.87 20.93 -19.48
N CYS A 236 -42.94 21.37 -18.23
CA CYS A 236 -41.90 21.19 -17.22
C CYS A 236 -42.50 20.76 -15.90
N GLY A 237 -41.78 19.93 -15.15
CA GLY A 237 -42.11 19.59 -13.77
C GLY A 237 -42.05 20.82 -12.84
N GLU A 238 -42.74 20.69 -11.71
CA GLU A 238 -42.90 21.77 -10.73
C GLU A 238 -41.55 22.30 -10.20
N LYS A 239 -40.64 21.39 -9.83
CA LYS A 239 -39.35 21.75 -9.23
C LYS A 239 -38.40 22.38 -10.22
N LEU A 240 -38.38 21.89 -11.45
CA LEU A 240 -37.57 22.51 -12.49
C LEU A 240 -38.04 23.93 -12.83
N THR A 241 -39.34 24.19 -12.69
CA THR A 241 -39.93 25.53 -12.82
C THR A 241 -39.56 26.44 -11.65
N GLN A 242 -39.55 25.92 -10.41
CA GLN A 242 -39.08 26.65 -9.21
C GLN A 242 -37.60 27.02 -9.33
N VAL A 243 -36.77 26.07 -9.76
CA VAL A 243 -35.32 26.27 -9.99
C VAL A 243 -35.04 27.36 -11.04
N ALA A 244 -35.94 27.52 -12.02
CA ALA A 244 -35.85 28.50 -13.10
C ALA A 244 -36.44 29.87 -12.76
N GLY A 245 -36.85 30.13 -11.52
CA GLY A 245 -37.33 31.45 -11.07
C GLY A 245 -38.80 31.74 -11.39
N GLY A 246 -39.65 30.71 -11.55
CA GLY A 246 -41.12 30.87 -11.57
C GLY A 246 -41.85 30.38 -12.83
N HIS A 247 -43.19 30.42 -12.78
CA HIS A 247 -44.10 29.89 -13.80
C HIS A 247 -44.04 30.68 -15.11
N GLY A 248 -43.36 30.13 -16.12
CA GLY A 248 -43.49 30.58 -17.53
C GLY A 248 -42.18 30.81 -18.28
N LYS A 249 -41.03 30.97 -17.60
CA LYS A 249 -39.74 31.30 -18.26
C LYS A 249 -39.22 30.21 -19.21
N LEU A 250 -39.57 28.96 -18.96
CA LEU A 250 -39.09 27.81 -19.74
C LEU A 250 -40.03 27.43 -20.89
N LEU A 251 -41.32 27.73 -20.77
CA LEU A 251 -42.33 27.29 -21.75
C LEU A 251 -42.15 28.05 -23.07
N GLY A 252 -42.21 27.32 -24.19
CA GLY A 252 -42.05 27.85 -25.55
C GLY A 252 -40.62 28.19 -25.97
N GLN A 253 -39.65 28.18 -25.04
CA GLN A 253 -38.25 28.47 -25.33
C GLN A 253 -37.52 27.24 -25.89
N PRO A 254 -36.45 27.44 -26.71
CA PRO A 254 -35.64 26.34 -27.19
C PRO A 254 -34.86 25.72 -26.03
N ILE A 255 -34.98 24.40 -25.88
CA ILE A 255 -34.32 23.62 -24.82
C ILE A 255 -32.80 23.78 -24.82
N VAL A 256 -32.18 23.98 -25.99
CA VAL A 256 -30.73 24.13 -26.16
C VAL A 256 -30.17 25.38 -25.45
N LYS A 257 -31.01 26.38 -25.17
CA LYS A 257 -30.63 27.58 -24.42
C LYS A 257 -30.29 27.20 -22.98
N TYR A 258 -31.20 26.53 -22.28
CA TYR A 258 -31.06 26.26 -20.85
C TYR A 258 -30.44 24.90 -20.52
N PHE A 259 -30.43 23.97 -21.47
CA PHE A 259 -30.01 22.59 -21.27
C PHE A 259 -28.88 22.21 -22.21
N ARG A 260 -27.79 21.73 -21.62
CA ARG A 260 -26.63 21.23 -22.38
C ARG A 260 -26.53 19.72 -22.28
N LEU A 261 -26.41 19.06 -23.43
CA LEU A 261 -26.19 17.63 -23.49
C LEU A 261 -24.77 17.27 -23.10
N ARG A 262 -24.60 16.53 -21.99
CA ARG A 262 -23.29 16.03 -21.57
C ARG A 262 -23.03 14.61 -22.05
N ARG A 263 -24.06 13.76 -22.02
CA ARG A 263 -24.01 12.38 -22.55
C ARG A 263 -25.28 12.03 -23.30
N PRO A 264 -25.18 11.28 -24.41
CA PRO A 264 -23.97 10.70 -25.01
C PRO A 264 -23.00 11.72 -25.63
N LYS A 265 -21.68 11.46 -25.54
CA LYS A 265 -20.64 12.42 -25.96
C LYS A 265 -20.54 12.50 -27.49
N GLY A 266 -20.42 13.72 -28.02
CA GLY A 266 -20.25 13.95 -29.46
C GLY A 266 -21.52 13.71 -30.28
N ILE A 267 -22.68 13.85 -29.63
CA ILE A 267 -24.00 13.88 -30.25
C ILE A 267 -24.54 15.28 -30.01
N THR A 268 -25.01 15.94 -31.06
CA THR A 268 -25.69 17.23 -30.95
C THR A 268 -27.12 17.03 -30.45
N PHE A 269 -27.62 17.96 -29.65
CA PHE A 269 -28.99 17.91 -29.14
C PHE A 269 -29.96 18.22 -30.30
N THR A 270 -30.39 17.18 -31.03
CA THR A 270 -31.29 17.29 -32.17
C THR A 270 -32.44 16.29 -32.04
N TRP A 271 -33.59 16.62 -32.63
CA TRP A 271 -34.77 15.76 -32.58
C TRP A 271 -34.50 14.35 -33.08
N LYS A 272 -33.80 14.21 -34.22
CA LYS A 272 -33.45 12.91 -34.80
C LYS A 272 -32.65 12.06 -33.82
N ASN A 273 -31.63 12.65 -33.20
CA ASN A 273 -30.77 11.93 -32.25
C ASN A 273 -31.56 11.48 -31.02
N CYS A 274 -32.39 12.35 -30.45
CA CYS A 274 -33.23 12.01 -29.29
C CYS A 274 -34.28 10.95 -29.63
N PHE A 275 -34.84 10.98 -30.85
CA PHE A 275 -35.84 10.02 -31.30
C PHE A 275 -35.26 8.61 -31.52
N TYR A 276 -34.11 8.49 -32.18
CA TYR A 276 -33.49 7.19 -32.45
C TYR A 276 -32.83 6.57 -31.22
N LEU A 277 -32.33 7.37 -30.28
CA LEU A 277 -31.59 6.92 -29.10
C LEU A 277 -32.47 6.77 -27.85
N LYS A 278 -33.73 6.35 -28.02
CA LYS A 278 -34.71 6.21 -26.91
C LYS A 278 -34.25 5.30 -25.76
N SER A 279 -33.42 4.30 -26.04
CA SER A 279 -32.96 3.34 -25.03
C SER A 279 -31.71 3.81 -24.26
N VAL A 280 -31.12 4.95 -24.65
CA VAL A 280 -29.88 5.46 -24.05
C VAL A 280 -30.21 6.33 -22.83
N MET A 281 -29.41 6.19 -21.76
CA MET A 281 -29.46 7.11 -20.62
C MET A 281 -28.79 8.45 -20.98
N PHE A 282 -29.56 9.52 -20.97
CA PHE A 282 -29.07 10.87 -21.22
C PHE A 282 -28.61 11.52 -19.90
N GLU A 283 -27.53 12.30 -19.98
CA GLU A 283 -27.13 13.23 -18.92
C GLU A 283 -27.18 14.65 -19.49
N VAL A 284 -28.06 15.46 -18.90
CA VAL A 284 -28.35 16.84 -19.34
C VAL A 284 -28.02 17.79 -18.20
N GLU A 285 -27.18 18.78 -18.48
CA GLU A 285 -26.79 19.83 -17.53
C GLU A 285 -27.74 21.02 -17.67
N VAL A 286 -28.27 21.50 -16.55
CA VAL A 286 -29.12 22.70 -16.45
C VAL A 286 -28.22 23.90 -16.16
N LEU A 287 -28.25 24.91 -17.04
CA LEU A 287 -27.42 26.11 -16.94
C LEU A 287 -28.11 27.18 -16.08
N ARG A 288 -27.84 27.21 -14.77
CA ARG A 288 -28.48 28.19 -13.86
C ARG A 288 -28.04 29.62 -14.12
N GLY A 289 -26.77 29.83 -14.51
CA GLY A 289 -26.27 31.17 -14.84
C GLY A 289 -27.01 31.86 -16.00
N GLU A 290 -27.62 31.10 -16.92
CA GLU A 290 -28.45 31.66 -18.00
C GLU A 290 -29.94 31.80 -17.59
N LEU A 291 -30.37 31.07 -16.55
CA LEU A 291 -31.71 31.18 -15.98
C LEU A 291 -31.86 32.45 -15.10
N MET A 292 -30.80 32.80 -14.36
CA MET A 292 -30.79 33.95 -13.43
C MET A 292 -30.40 35.28 -14.08
N LYS A 293 -29.67 35.28 -15.22
CA LYS A 293 -29.34 36.52 -15.95
C LYS A 293 -30.55 37.34 -16.41
N ASN A 294 -31.68 36.67 -16.64
CA ASN A 294 -32.93 37.36 -16.99
C ASN A 294 -33.64 37.95 -15.75
N GLU A 295 -33.22 37.65 -14.52
CA GLU A 295 -33.79 38.29 -13.31
C GLU A 295 -33.29 39.72 -13.13
N GLU A 296 -32.04 40.01 -13.51
CA GLU A 296 -31.48 41.37 -13.45
C GLU A 296 -32.10 42.31 -14.51
N GLU A 297 -32.54 41.77 -15.66
CA GLU A 297 -33.23 42.56 -16.71
C GLU A 297 -34.72 42.82 -16.39
N ASP A 298 -35.38 41.93 -15.62
CA ASP A 298 -36.80 42.07 -15.24
C ASP A 298 -37.01 42.85 -13.91
N GLN A 299 -35.99 42.97 -13.05
CA GLN A 299 -36.11 43.64 -11.74
C GLN A 299 -35.98 45.18 -11.78
N ASP A 300 -35.59 45.77 -12.91
CA ASP A 300 -35.48 47.24 -13.07
C ASP A 300 -36.84 47.99 -13.13
N GLN A 301 -37.98 47.29 -12.96
CA GLN A 301 -39.32 47.92 -13.03
C GLN A 301 -40.22 47.79 -11.80
N SER A 302 -39.80 47.23 -10.66
CA SER A 302 -40.65 47.23 -9.45
C SER A 302 -39.90 47.47 -8.13
N HIS A 303 -39.75 48.76 -7.83
CA HIS A 303 -39.62 49.45 -6.54
C HIS A 303 -39.38 48.63 -5.24
N LEU A 304 -38.22 48.93 -4.63
CA LEU A 304 -38.04 49.47 -3.26
C LEU A 304 -38.97 48.94 -2.16
N THR A 305 -38.48 47.99 -1.35
CA THR A 305 -38.55 48.04 0.13
C THR A 305 -37.56 47.01 0.70
N ALA A 306 -36.37 47.47 1.09
CA ALA A 306 -35.43 46.66 1.86
C ALA A 306 -35.92 46.62 3.32
N VAL A 307 -36.40 45.47 3.77
CA VAL A 307 -36.55 45.16 5.19
C VAL A 307 -35.30 44.38 5.59
N GLU A 308 -34.44 45.03 6.38
CA GLU A 308 -33.30 44.40 7.03
C GLU A 308 -33.80 43.35 8.03
N SER A 309 -33.48 42.07 7.79
CA SER A 309 -33.59 41.01 8.79
C SER A 309 -32.21 40.71 9.36
N THR A 310 -32.02 41.16 10.60
CA THR A 310 -30.86 40.91 11.45
C THR A 310 -30.73 39.41 11.77
N SER A 311 -29.68 38.76 11.28
CA SER A 311 -29.23 37.46 11.79
C SER A 311 -28.09 37.69 12.78
N ASP A 312 -28.36 37.51 14.06
CA ASP A 312 -27.38 37.52 15.14
C ASP A 312 -26.25 36.52 14.86
N SER A 313 -25.05 37.02 14.65
CA SER A 313 -23.82 36.22 14.67
C SER A 313 -23.03 36.59 15.92
N ILE A 314 -22.81 35.60 16.78
CA ILE A 314 -22.01 35.77 18.00
C ILE A 314 -20.54 35.71 17.59
N GLU A 315 -19.83 36.84 17.70
CA GLU A 315 -18.40 36.95 17.44
C GLU A 315 -17.59 36.82 18.73
N ILE A 316 -16.65 35.87 18.77
CA ILE A 316 -15.53 35.86 19.73
C ILE A 316 -14.26 35.56 18.90
N ASP A 317 -13.24 36.41 19.01
CA ASP A 317 -11.94 36.29 18.31
C ASP A 317 -11.98 36.25 16.76
N GLY A 318 -12.92 37.00 16.16
CA GLY A 318 -12.88 37.31 14.72
C GLY A 318 -12.97 36.09 13.78
N LYS A 319 -13.42 34.93 14.29
CA LYS A 319 -13.66 33.72 13.49
C LYS A 319 -15.10 33.26 13.69
N SER A 320 -15.88 33.39 12.62
CA SER A 320 -17.21 32.78 12.48
C SER A 320 -17.09 31.25 12.56
N ILE A 321 -17.72 30.66 13.59
CA ILE A 321 -17.86 29.21 13.73
C ILE A 321 -19.18 28.79 13.08
N SER A 322 -19.22 28.80 11.75
CA SER A 322 -20.13 27.92 11.02
C SER A 322 -19.27 26.91 10.26
N PRO A 323 -19.42 25.59 10.50
CA PRO A 323 -18.67 24.56 9.78
C PRO A 323 -18.95 24.56 8.26
N TYR A 324 -19.91 25.36 7.80
CA TYR A 324 -20.27 25.54 6.39
C TYR A 324 -19.55 26.71 5.70
N ALA A 325 -18.83 27.57 6.43
CA ALA A 325 -18.23 28.80 5.88
C ALA A 325 -16.85 28.59 5.20
N ILE A 326 -16.30 27.37 5.17
CA ILE A 326 -14.92 27.13 4.72
C ILE A 326 -14.78 26.94 3.20
N ARG A 327 -15.87 26.84 2.41
CA ARG A 327 -15.79 26.80 0.94
C ARG A 327 -15.85 28.22 0.35
N ARG A 328 -14.69 28.89 0.29
CA ARG A 328 -14.50 30.14 -0.48
C ARG A 328 -14.76 29.88 -1.98
N ASP A 329 -15.45 30.83 -2.62
CA ASP A 329 -15.63 31.06 -4.08
C ASP A 329 -16.94 30.64 -4.79
N SER A 330 -18.00 30.22 -4.10
CA SER A 330 -19.31 30.08 -4.75
C SER A 330 -20.44 30.57 -3.87
N GLN A 331 -21.17 31.60 -4.32
CA GLN A 331 -22.44 31.99 -3.74
C GLN A 331 -23.37 30.75 -3.72
N PRO A 332 -23.97 30.40 -2.56
CA PRO A 332 -24.83 29.22 -2.45
C PRO A 332 -26.02 29.34 -3.42
N GLY A 333 -26.24 28.30 -4.23
CA GLY A 333 -27.37 28.20 -5.17
C GLY A 333 -27.04 28.36 -6.66
N LEU A 334 -25.82 28.74 -7.05
CA LEU A 334 -25.47 28.98 -8.48
C LEU A 334 -24.86 27.79 -9.22
N LYS A 335 -24.68 26.63 -8.57
CA LYS A 335 -24.10 25.44 -9.22
C LYS A 335 -25.09 24.82 -10.20
N ASN A 336 -24.61 24.43 -11.39
CA ASN A 336 -25.42 23.75 -12.39
C ASN A 336 -25.93 22.40 -11.87
N ILE A 337 -27.17 22.06 -12.23
CA ILE A 337 -27.80 20.79 -11.85
C ILE A 337 -27.59 19.79 -12.98
N LEU A 338 -27.17 18.57 -12.64
CA LEU A 338 -27.05 17.48 -13.60
C LEU A 338 -28.24 16.54 -13.49
N LEU A 339 -29.01 16.43 -14.57
CA LEU A 339 -30.17 15.56 -14.67
C LEU A 339 -29.80 14.31 -15.46
N LYS A 340 -30.15 13.13 -14.94
CA LYS A 340 -29.96 11.85 -15.63
C LYS A 340 -31.29 11.14 -15.81
N GLY A 341 -31.55 10.64 -17.02
CA GLY A 341 -32.86 10.10 -17.37
C GLY A 341 -32.93 9.45 -18.74
N GLN A 342 -34.10 8.94 -19.10
CA GLN A 342 -34.41 8.40 -20.43
C GLN A 342 -35.35 9.35 -21.18
N MET A 343 -35.24 9.34 -22.51
CA MET A 343 -36.12 10.08 -23.40
C MET A 343 -37.11 9.12 -24.06
N HIS A 344 -38.41 9.39 -23.91
CA HIS A 344 -39.48 8.61 -24.51
C HIS A 344 -40.27 9.47 -25.49
N TYR A 345 -40.63 8.88 -26.63
CA TYR A 345 -41.48 9.54 -27.62
C TYR A 345 -42.96 9.28 -27.30
N LEU A 346 -43.74 10.34 -27.20
CA LEU A 346 -45.18 10.32 -27.04
C LEU A 346 -45.83 10.51 -28.41
N SER A 347 -46.51 9.47 -28.90
CA SER A 347 -47.21 9.50 -30.19
C SER A 347 -48.34 10.53 -30.23
N ASP A 348 -49.04 10.70 -29.11
CA ASP A 348 -50.32 11.40 -29.05
C ASP A 348 -50.15 12.92 -29.15
N ILE A 349 -49.04 13.44 -28.61
CA ILE A 349 -48.72 14.87 -28.57
C ILE A 349 -47.59 15.20 -29.58
N ILE A 350 -47.00 14.18 -30.21
CA ILE A 350 -45.82 14.31 -31.09
C ILE A 350 -44.70 15.05 -30.34
N ALA A 351 -44.39 14.57 -29.14
CA ALA A 351 -43.42 15.20 -28.24
C ALA A 351 -42.49 14.16 -27.62
N ILE A 352 -41.28 14.57 -27.22
CA ILE A 352 -40.38 13.73 -26.43
C ILE A 352 -40.48 14.17 -24.97
N ILE A 353 -40.72 13.22 -24.08
CA ILE A 353 -40.64 13.41 -22.63
C ILE A 353 -39.30 12.88 -22.12
N TYR A 354 -38.60 13.73 -21.37
CA TYR A 354 -37.38 13.39 -20.64
C TYR A 354 -37.75 13.16 -19.17
N LEU A 355 -37.76 11.90 -18.76
CA LEU A 355 -37.99 11.50 -17.38
C LEU A 355 -36.64 11.38 -16.68
N CYS A 356 -36.36 12.28 -15.74
CA CYS A 356 -35.05 12.38 -15.13
C CYS A 356 -35.09 12.60 -13.62
N CYS A 357 -33.91 12.37 -13.02
CA CYS A 357 -33.64 12.58 -11.61
C CYS A 357 -32.30 13.35 -11.50
N PRO A 358 -32.18 14.32 -10.58
CA PRO A 358 -30.91 15.00 -10.34
C PRO A 358 -29.88 14.02 -9.79
N VAL A 359 -28.66 14.12 -10.31
CA VAL A 359 -27.51 13.32 -9.88
C VAL A 359 -26.77 14.11 -8.83
N VAL A 360 -26.83 13.64 -7.59
CA VAL A 360 -26.18 14.24 -6.43
C VAL A 360 -25.24 13.19 -5.84
N ASN A 361 -23.97 13.55 -5.65
CA ASN A 361 -22.98 12.62 -5.09
C ASN A 361 -22.89 12.73 -3.57
N ASP A 362 -23.06 13.94 -3.05
CA ASP A 362 -22.98 14.24 -1.63
C ASP A 362 -24.16 15.11 -1.20
N ILE A 363 -24.68 14.82 -0.01
CA ILE A 363 -25.79 15.57 0.58
C ILE A 363 -25.43 17.05 0.78
N GLY A 364 -24.14 17.35 0.98
CA GLY A 364 -23.61 18.71 1.06
C GLY A 364 -23.69 19.49 -0.26
N GLU A 365 -23.87 18.84 -1.42
CA GLU A 365 -24.04 19.54 -2.71
C GLU A 365 -25.46 20.05 -2.96
N LEU A 366 -26.45 19.54 -2.21
CA LEU A 366 -27.86 19.91 -2.40
C LEU A 366 -28.11 21.41 -2.20
N PRO A 367 -27.63 22.05 -1.11
CA PRO A 367 -27.79 23.50 -0.92
C PRO A 367 -27.08 24.31 -1.99
N ASP A 368 -25.89 23.88 -2.45
CA ASP A 368 -25.14 24.56 -3.51
C ASP A 368 -25.91 24.59 -4.85
N GLN A 369 -26.74 23.55 -5.08
CA GLN A 369 -27.63 23.43 -6.23
C GLN A 369 -29.00 24.09 -6.00
N GLY A 370 -29.28 24.59 -4.79
CA GLY A 370 -30.58 25.13 -4.41
C GLY A 370 -31.70 24.07 -4.39
N LEU A 371 -31.35 22.82 -4.14
CA LEU A 371 -32.28 21.70 -4.04
C LEU A 371 -32.33 21.21 -2.59
N TYR A 372 -33.47 20.66 -2.18
CA TYR A 372 -33.63 19.98 -0.91
C TYR A 372 -33.95 18.51 -1.12
N LEU A 373 -33.77 17.70 -0.07
CA LEU A 373 -34.07 16.26 -0.12
C LEU A 373 -35.55 15.97 -0.43
N ASN A 374 -36.46 16.89 -0.06
CA ASN A 374 -37.88 16.78 -0.37
C ASN A 374 -38.22 17.13 -1.83
N ASP A 375 -37.31 17.77 -2.56
CA ASP A 375 -37.53 18.10 -3.98
C ASP A 375 -37.20 16.93 -4.90
N MET A 376 -36.53 15.89 -4.39
CA MET A 376 -36.27 14.65 -5.12
C MET A 376 -37.57 13.96 -5.51
N ASN A 377 -37.54 13.18 -6.60
CA ASN A 377 -38.71 12.43 -7.04
C ASN A 377 -39.26 11.58 -5.87
N PRO A 378 -40.57 11.67 -5.57
CA PRO A 378 -41.16 10.94 -4.44
C PRO A 378 -41.15 9.42 -4.67
N HIS A 379 -41.07 9.02 -5.93
CA HIS A 379 -40.90 7.65 -6.35
C HIS A 379 -39.49 7.42 -6.91
N GLY A 380 -38.99 6.20 -6.75
CA GLY A 380 -37.64 5.81 -7.19
C GLY A 380 -36.59 5.95 -6.09
N LEU A 381 -35.36 5.57 -6.43
CA LEU A 381 -34.26 5.40 -5.47
C LEU A 381 -33.41 6.66 -5.27
N GLY A 382 -33.77 7.80 -5.87
CA GLY A 382 -32.93 9.00 -5.84
C GLY A 382 -32.67 9.52 -4.42
N LYS A 383 -33.74 9.61 -3.60
CA LYS A 383 -33.65 10.04 -2.19
C LYS A 383 -32.85 9.03 -1.34
N GLU A 384 -33.14 7.75 -1.50
CA GLU A 384 -32.44 6.68 -0.77
C GLU A 384 -30.96 6.61 -1.15
N MET A 385 -30.62 6.84 -2.42
CA MET A 385 -29.24 6.82 -2.91
C MET A 385 -28.41 7.95 -2.29
N VAL A 386 -28.97 9.16 -2.15
CA VAL A 386 -28.28 10.27 -1.47
C VAL A 386 -28.02 9.93 0.00
N LEU A 387 -29.00 9.37 0.70
CA LEU A 387 -28.86 8.95 2.10
C LEU A 387 -27.87 7.78 2.27
N ALA A 388 -27.94 6.79 1.38
CA ALA A 388 -27.01 5.65 1.37
C ALA A 388 -25.59 6.09 1.03
N GLY A 389 -25.43 7.05 0.11
CA GLY A 389 -24.15 7.68 -0.21
C GLY A 389 -23.53 8.34 1.01
N TRP A 390 -24.33 9.12 1.76
CA TRP A 390 -23.91 9.72 3.02
C TRP A 390 -23.48 8.68 4.06
N GLN A 391 -24.30 7.65 4.29
CA GLN A 391 -23.99 6.56 5.23
C GLN A 391 -22.70 5.80 4.85
N ASN A 392 -22.52 5.52 3.56
CA ASN A 392 -21.33 4.85 3.06
C ASN A 392 -20.09 5.72 3.21
N ASN A 393 -20.21 7.03 3.01
CA ASN A 393 -19.10 7.96 3.21
C ASN A 393 -18.66 7.99 4.69
N SER A 394 -19.60 8.09 5.63
CA SER A 394 -19.28 8.00 7.07
C SER A 394 -18.64 6.67 7.46
N LYS A 395 -19.07 5.56 6.82
CA LYS A 395 -18.43 4.25 7.04
C LYS A 395 -17.00 4.21 6.49
N LEU A 396 -16.74 4.86 5.36
CA LEU A 396 -15.40 4.98 4.77
C LEU A 396 -14.47 5.81 5.64
N GLU A 397 -14.95 6.94 6.18
CA GLU A 397 -14.19 7.76 7.14
C GLU A 397 -13.77 6.93 8.36
N LEU A 398 -14.71 6.19 8.96
CA LEU A 398 -14.39 5.29 10.08
C LEU A 398 -13.35 4.21 9.71
N MET A 399 -13.39 3.68 8.48
CA MET A 399 -12.39 2.72 8.02
C MET A 399 -11.01 3.36 7.83
N PHE A 400 -10.98 4.61 7.37
CA PHE A 400 -9.76 5.38 7.22
C PHE A 400 -9.10 5.65 8.57
N ASP A 401 -9.87 6.12 9.56
CA ASP A 401 -9.38 6.34 10.93
C ASP A 401 -8.81 5.07 11.54
N LYS A 402 -9.49 3.92 11.34
CA LYS A 402 -8.98 2.61 11.79
C LYS A 402 -7.70 2.19 11.09
N ALA A 403 -7.56 2.51 9.80
CA ALA A 403 -6.35 2.20 9.06
C ALA A 403 -5.17 3.07 9.53
N GLU A 404 -5.41 4.34 9.83
CA GLU A 404 -4.42 5.27 10.41
C GLU A 404 -3.97 4.83 11.81
N GLN A 405 -4.91 4.47 12.68
CA GLN A 405 -4.60 3.91 14.01
C GLN A 405 -3.70 2.67 13.91
N ARG A 406 -4.03 1.73 13.02
CA ARG A 406 -3.21 0.52 12.81
C ARG A 406 -1.83 0.85 12.25
N ALA A 407 -1.72 1.85 11.38
CA ALA A 407 -0.42 2.28 10.87
C ALA A 407 0.46 2.85 11.98
N SER A 408 -0.11 3.69 12.87
CA SER A 408 0.59 4.21 14.03
C SER A 408 0.98 3.11 15.04
N GLU A 409 0.09 2.17 15.32
CA GLU A 409 0.41 0.99 16.16
C GLU A 409 1.55 0.16 15.57
N LEU A 410 1.56 -0.03 14.25
CA LEU A 410 2.63 -0.76 13.56
C LEU A 410 3.98 -0.01 13.67
N GLU A 411 3.98 1.30 13.50
CA GLU A 411 5.18 2.14 13.65
C GLU A 411 5.74 2.05 15.07
N ASN A 412 4.87 2.15 16.08
CA ASN A 412 5.27 1.96 17.48
C ASN A 412 5.86 0.58 17.72
N ASN A 413 5.22 -0.48 17.20
CA ASN A 413 5.73 -1.85 17.34
C ASN A 413 7.09 -2.05 16.65
N LEU A 414 7.32 -1.42 15.50
CA LEU A 414 8.61 -1.45 14.81
C LEU A 414 9.71 -0.76 15.64
N SER A 415 9.40 0.41 16.22
CA SER A 415 10.34 1.12 17.10
C SER A 415 10.69 0.29 18.35
N LEU A 416 9.69 -0.36 18.96
CA LEU A 416 9.89 -1.25 20.10
C LEU A 416 10.74 -2.46 19.71
N LEU A 417 10.47 -3.06 18.55
CA LEU A 417 11.25 -4.18 18.02
C LEU A 417 12.73 -3.80 17.85
N GLU A 418 13.00 -2.60 17.35
CA GLU A 418 14.37 -2.09 17.20
C GLU A 418 15.06 -1.91 18.56
N ILE A 419 14.37 -1.33 19.56
CA ILE A 419 14.89 -1.21 20.93
C ILE A 419 15.20 -2.60 21.52
N TRP A 420 14.28 -3.55 21.37
CA TRP A 420 14.46 -4.92 21.87
C TRP A 420 15.60 -5.65 21.17
N LYS A 421 15.76 -5.43 19.87
CA LYS A 421 16.87 -5.98 19.09
C LYS A 421 18.20 -5.42 19.59
N THR A 422 18.31 -4.09 19.77
CA THR A 422 19.53 -3.45 20.29
C THR A 422 19.88 -3.94 21.68
N ARG A 423 18.89 -4.05 22.58
CA ARG A 423 19.11 -4.62 23.93
C ARG A 423 19.53 -6.09 23.88
N GLY A 424 18.95 -6.87 22.96
CA GLY A 424 19.36 -8.26 22.71
C GLY A 424 20.81 -8.35 22.23
N ASP A 425 21.23 -7.42 21.36
CA ASP A 425 22.59 -7.33 20.85
C ASP A 425 23.59 -6.95 21.94
N GLU A 426 23.29 -5.95 22.76
CA GLU A 426 24.11 -5.56 23.91
C GLU A 426 24.31 -6.71 24.90
N LEU A 427 23.23 -7.44 25.22
CA LEU A 427 23.31 -8.62 26.09
C LEU A 427 24.14 -9.74 25.46
N LEU A 428 24.01 -9.99 24.15
CA LEU A 428 24.80 -11.01 23.48
C LEU A 428 26.29 -10.66 23.46
N TYR A 429 26.63 -9.41 23.13
CA TYR A 429 28.02 -8.94 23.10
C TYR A 429 28.68 -8.84 24.48
N SER A 430 27.88 -8.73 25.55
CA SER A 430 28.41 -8.81 26.92
C SER A 430 28.77 -10.24 27.35
N MET A 431 28.21 -11.27 26.70
CA MET A 431 28.52 -12.68 27.01
C MET A 431 29.56 -13.30 26.09
N ILE A 432 29.62 -12.88 24.82
CA ILE A 432 30.46 -13.47 23.77
C ILE A 432 31.12 -12.34 22.98
N PRO A 433 32.37 -12.48 22.52
CA PRO A 433 33.00 -11.44 21.74
C PRO A 433 32.26 -11.15 20.43
N LYS A 434 32.22 -9.88 20.01
CA LYS A 434 31.50 -9.43 18.80
C LYS A 434 31.82 -10.27 17.54
N PRO A 435 33.09 -10.55 17.18
CA PRO A 435 33.40 -11.34 15.97
C PRO A 435 32.90 -12.79 16.02
N VAL A 436 32.68 -13.32 17.22
CA VAL A 436 32.19 -14.68 17.46
C VAL A 436 30.66 -14.67 17.48
N ALA A 437 30.03 -13.66 18.08
CA ALA A 437 28.59 -13.45 18.10
C ALA A 437 28.00 -13.19 16.70
N ASP A 438 28.68 -12.40 15.87
CA ASP A 438 28.25 -12.10 14.50
C ASP A 438 28.26 -13.35 13.61
N ARG A 439 29.27 -14.22 13.76
CA ARG A 439 29.33 -15.51 13.06
C ARG A 439 28.22 -16.47 13.47
N LEU A 440 27.90 -16.54 14.76
CA LEU A 440 26.75 -17.31 15.22
C LEU A 440 25.44 -16.76 14.65
N ARG A 441 25.32 -15.44 14.52
CA ARG A 441 24.13 -14.78 13.96
C ARG A 441 23.97 -15.03 12.46
N SER A 442 25.07 -15.13 11.71
CA SER A 442 25.03 -15.52 10.29
C SER A 442 24.67 -16.99 10.06
N GLY A 443 24.52 -17.77 11.14
CA GLY A 443 24.12 -19.18 11.09
C GLY A 443 25.30 -20.16 11.08
N ASP A 444 26.52 -19.70 11.37
CA ASP A 444 27.67 -20.60 11.46
C ASP A 444 27.53 -21.55 12.66
N SER A 445 27.98 -22.79 12.47
CA SER A 445 27.95 -23.77 13.55
C SER A 445 28.91 -23.37 14.69
N PRO A 446 28.61 -23.67 15.97
CA PRO A 446 29.53 -23.40 17.08
C PRO A 446 30.92 -24.06 16.90
N LEU A 447 30.98 -25.20 16.21
CA LEU A 447 32.21 -25.95 15.91
C LEU A 447 33.10 -25.23 14.88
N SER A 448 32.52 -24.56 13.88
CA SER A 448 33.29 -23.76 12.91
C SER A 448 33.91 -22.50 13.53
N THR A 449 33.49 -22.13 14.74
CA THR A 449 34.01 -20.98 15.46
C THR A 449 35.25 -21.30 16.31
N CYS A 450 35.62 -22.58 16.42
CA CYS A 450 36.86 -23.00 17.09
C CYS A 450 38.09 -22.53 16.32
N GLN A 451 39.00 -21.84 17.01
CA GLN A 451 40.22 -21.27 16.43
C GLN A 451 41.42 -21.60 17.29
N ASN A 452 42.54 -21.91 16.64
CA ASN A 452 43.84 -22.06 17.29
C ASN A 452 44.56 -20.70 17.26
N PHE A 453 45.06 -20.27 18.41
CA PHE A 453 45.86 -19.06 18.56
C PHE A 453 47.24 -19.44 19.08
N ASP A 454 48.28 -19.13 18.31
CA ASP A 454 49.65 -19.60 18.62
C ASP A 454 50.33 -18.79 19.74
N ALA A 455 49.99 -17.49 19.85
CA ALA A 455 50.58 -16.57 20.81
C ALA A 455 49.47 -15.81 21.57
N VAL A 456 49.17 -16.28 22.79
CA VAL A 456 48.16 -15.72 23.69
C VAL A 456 48.76 -15.57 25.07
N THR A 457 48.43 -14.50 25.78
CA THR A 457 48.78 -14.34 27.21
C THR A 457 47.54 -14.49 28.06
N VAL A 458 47.60 -15.40 29.03
CA VAL A 458 46.52 -15.71 29.97
C VAL A 458 46.91 -15.21 31.36
N MET A 459 45.98 -14.48 31.99
CA MET A 459 46.09 -13.97 33.35
C MET A 459 45.05 -14.63 34.25
N PHE A 460 45.50 -15.08 35.42
CA PHE A 460 44.65 -15.45 36.54
C PHE A 460 44.93 -14.52 37.70
N CYS A 461 43.88 -13.89 38.23
CA CYS A 461 43.93 -13.01 39.39
C CYS A 461 43.01 -13.57 40.48
N GLU A 462 43.56 -13.97 41.63
CA GLU A 462 42.78 -14.41 42.78
C GLU A 462 42.73 -13.30 43.83
N LEU A 463 41.54 -13.04 44.35
CA LEU A 463 41.35 -12.15 45.48
C LEU A 463 41.67 -12.87 46.80
N VAL A 464 42.49 -12.23 47.64
CA VAL A 464 42.96 -12.76 48.93
C VAL A 464 42.41 -11.89 50.06
N GLY A 465 42.02 -12.53 51.17
CA GLY A 465 41.56 -11.85 52.38
C GLY A 465 40.10 -12.07 52.73
N PHE A 466 39.39 -12.94 52.00
CA PHE A 466 37.96 -13.17 52.17
C PHE A 466 37.66 -14.51 52.84
N ASN A 467 37.26 -14.47 54.12
CA ASN A 467 36.71 -15.62 54.86
C ASN A 467 35.31 -15.26 55.37
N SER A 468 34.25 -15.73 54.71
CA SER A 468 32.87 -15.51 55.16
C SER A 468 32.48 -16.56 56.20
N SER A 469 32.29 -16.15 57.45
CA SER A 469 31.80 -17.05 58.52
C SER A 469 30.32 -16.81 58.84
N THR A 470 29.78 -15.64 58.52
CA THR A 470 28.37 -15.28 58.72
C THR A 470 27.65 -14.90 57.42
N VAL A 471 26.32 -14.84 57.44
CA VAL A 471 25.48 -14.45 56.28
C VAL A 471 25.67 -12.97 55.93
N GLU A 472 25.92 -12.13 56.93
CA GLU A 472 26.18 -10.70 56.76
C GLU A 472 27.54 -10.46 56.08
N ASP A 473 28.58 -11.18 56.51
CA ASP A 473 29.90 -11.16 55.85
C ASP A 473 29.81 -11.63 54.39
N ALA A 474 28.91 -12.57 54.08
CA ALA A 474 28.72 -13.07 52.72
C ALA A 474 28.06 -12.03 51.80
N MET A 475 27.09 -11.25 52.30
CA MET A 475 26.48 -10.16 51.53
C MET A 475 27.48 -9.03 51.26
N GLU A 476 28.29 -8.68 52.27
CA GLU A 476 29.34 -7.68 52.12
C GLU A 476 30.46 -8.14 51.17
N LEU A 477 30.84 -9.43 51.25
CA LEU A 477 31.78 -10.06 50.33
C LEU A 477 31.32 -9.92 48.88
N VAL A 478 30.05 -10.22 48.58
CA VAL A 478 29.50 -10.11 47.22
C VAL A 478 29.53 -8.66 46.73
N SER A 479 29.18 -7.70 47.59
CA SER A 479 29.24 -6.28 47.26
C SER A 479 30.66 -5.80 46.95
N THR A 480 31.62 -6.23 47.78
CA THR A 480 33.06 -5.92 47.60
C THR A 480 33.61 -6.56 46.33
N MET A 481 33.27 -7.83 46.06
CA MET A 481 33.66 -8.51 44.82
C MET A 481 33.09 -7.81 43.59
N ASN A 482 31.82 -7.39 43.63
CA ASN A 482 31.21 -6.64 42.53
C ASN A 482 31.92 -5.29 42.31
N ALA A 483 32.30 -4.57 43.36
CA ALA A 483 33.06 -3.32 43.25
C ALA A 483 34.45 -3.54 42.62
N VAL A 484 35.19 -4.55 43.08
CA VAL A 484 36.52 -4.89 42.55
C VAL A 484 36.43 -5.37 41.10
N TYR A 485 35.49 -6.27 40.78
CA TYR A 485 35.31 -6.76 39.42
C TYR A 485 34.80 -5.68 38.46
N SER A 486 33.95 -4.75 38.91
CA SER A 486 33.55 -3.59 38.08
C SER A 486 34.74 -2.69 37.74
N CYS A 487 35.65 -2.50 38.71
CA CYS A 487 36.90 -1.78 38.46
C CYS A 487 37.80 -2.54 37.47
N PHE A 488 37.92 -3.86 37.61
CA PHE A 488 38.69 -4.68 36.69
C PHE A 488 38.11 -4.66 35.28
N ASP A 489 36.79 -4.75 35.13
CA ASP A 489 36.11 -4.71 33.83
C ASP A 489 36.41 -3.38 33.09
N SER A 490 36.40 -2.25 33.79
CA SER A 490 36.81 -0.94 33.23
C SER A 490 38.27 -0.91 32.76
N LEU A 491 39.19 -1.52 33.52
CA LEU A 491 40.59 -1.64 33.12
C LEU A 491 40.73 -2.56 31.89
N MET A 492 39.96 -3.64 31.80
CA MET A 492 40.00 -4.56 30.65
C MET A 492 39.66 -3.87 29.34
N ASP A 493 38.60 -3.04 29.35
CA ASP A 493 38.18 -2.26 28.18
C ASP A 493 39.25 -1.26 27.75
N THR A 494 39.99 -0.67 28.71
CA THR A 494 41.03 0.33 28.43
C THR A 494 42.26 -0.29 27.74
N PHE A 495 42.65 -1.49 28.15
CA PHE A 495 43.86 -2.17 27.66
C PHE A 495 43.58 -3.22 26.57
N ASN A 496 42.35 -3.30 26.05
CA ASN A 496 41.92 -4.29 25.05
C ASN A 496 42.23 -5.74 25.46
N VAL A 497 41.92 -6.08 26.72
CA VAL A 497 42.06 -7.44 27.25
C VAL A 497 40.67 -8.05 27.40
N TYR A 498 40.48 -9.29 26.94
CA TYR A 498 39.18 -9.95 26.97
C TYR A 498 38.97 -10.70 28.29
N LYS A 499 37.88 -10.38 28.98
CA LYS A 499 37.41 -11.11 30.17
C LYS A 499 36.77 -12.43 29.73
N VAL A 500 37.25 -13.55 30.29
CA VAL A 500 36.75 -14.89 29.94
C VAL A 500 35.64 -15.30 30.89
N GLU A 501 36.00 -15.75 32.09
CA GLU A 501 35.07 -16.23 33.11
C GLU A 501 35.64 -15.95 34.50
N THR A 502 34.77 -15.89 35.51
CA THR A 502 35.15 -15.85 36.91
C THR A 502 34.77 -17.18 37.58
N VAL A 503 35.71 -17.77 38.31
CA VAL A 503 35.48 -19.02 39.05
C VAL A 503 35.71 -18.74 40.54
N GLY A 504 34.63 -18.46 41.26
CA GLY A 504 34.70 -18.05 42.66
C GLY A 504 35.44 -16.72 42.83
N GLN A 505 36.57 -16.76 43.54
CA GLN A 505 37.44 -15.60 43.82
C GLN A 505 38.50 -15.35 42.73
N ILE A 506 38.47 -16.14 41.65
CA ILE A 506 39.45 -16.10 40.57
C ILE A 506 38.85 -15.40 39.35
N TYR A 507 39.53 -14.35 38.90
CA TYR A 507 39.24 -13.59 37.70
C TYR A 507 40.20 -13.99 36.57
N MET A 508 39.67 -14.50 35.47
CA MET A 508 40.45 -14.94 34.31
C MET A 508 40.29 -13.97 33.14
N ALA A 509 41.41 -13.54 32.57
CA ALA A 509 41.44 -12.69 31.39
C ALA A 509 42.53 -13.10 30.41
N VAL A 510 42.32 -12.77 29.14
CA VAL A 510 43.15 -13.22 28.03
C VAL A 510 43.37 -12.08 27.04
N CYS A 511 44.58 -11.95 26.51
CA CYS A 511 44.90 -11.07 25.39
C CYS A 511 45.57 -11.84 24.26
N GLY A 512 45.33 -11.43 23.01
CA GLY A 512 45.73 -12.16 21.80
C GLY A 512 44.64 -13.09 21.24
N ALA A 513 43.46 -13.12 21.86
CA ALA A 513 42.26 -13.79 21.37
C ALA A 513 41.02 -13.09 21.97
N PRO A 514 39.90 -12.94 21.24
CA PRO A 514 39.62 -13.50 19.90
C PRO A 514 40.32 -12.77 18.74
N GLU A 515 40.84 -11.56 19.00
CA GLU A 515 41.61 -10.79 18.02
C GLU A 515 43.11 -10.94 18.34
N PRO A 516 43.93 -11.39 17.37
CA PRO A 516 45.37 -11.58 17.58
C PRO A 516 46.09 -10.23 17.62
N THR A 517 46.93 -10.03 18.62
CA THR A 517 47.67 -8.77 18.85
C THR A 517 49.11 -9.09 19.23
N SER A 518 50.10 -8.43 18.64
CA SER A 518 51.52 -8.65 18.96
C SER A 518 51.93 -8.15 20.35
N LEU A 519 51.17 -7.21 20.92
CA LEU A 519 51.36 -6.63 22.25
C LEU A 519 50.62 -7.39 23.36
N HIS A 520 50.19 -8.63 23.10
CA HIS A 520 49.37 -9.43 24.01
C HIS A 520 49.98 -9.56 25.42
N ALA A 521 51.29 -9.76 25.52
CA ALA A 521 51.99 -9.89 26.81
C ALA A 521 52.09 -8.55 27.54
N GLN A 522 52.32 -7.46 26.82
CA GLN A 522 52.44 -6.12 27.41
C GLN A 522 51.12 -5.63 27.97
N ASN A 523 50.03 -5.76 27.21
CA ASN A 523 48.69 -5.34 27.66
C ASN A 523 48.28 -6.06 28.95
N VAL A 524 48.54 -7.37 29.04
CA VAL A 524 48.23 -8.14 30.25
C VAL A 524 49.11 -7.74 31.42
N CYS A 525 50.41 -7.50 31.20
CA CYS A 525 51.32 -7.05 32.24
C CYS A 525 50.97 -5.65 32.77
N ASP A 526 50.61 -4.73 31.88
CA ASP A 526 50.17 -3.37 32.25
C ASP A 526 48.86 -3.42 33.05
N VAL A 527 47.88 -4.20 32.61
CA VAL A 527 46.63 -4.42 33.37
C VAL A 527 46.92 -5.01 34.73
N SER A 528 47.81 -6.01 34.82
CA SER A 528 48.16 -6.67 36.08
C SER A 528 48.75 -5.69 37.10
N LEU A 529 49.62 -4.77 36.66
CA LEU A 529 50.21 -3.74 37.52
C LEU A 529 49.16 -2.69 37.93
N CYS A 530 48.33 -2.22 36.99
CA CYS A 530 47.24 -1.29 37.28
C CYS A 530 46.20 -1.88 38.23
N MET A 531 45.89 -3.18 38.14
CA MET A 531 45.00 -3.88 39.06
C MET A 531 45.53 -3.84 40.49
N ILE A 532 46.82 -4.12 40.69
CA ILE A 532 47.44 -4.07 42.03
C ILE A 532 47.38 -2.64 42.60
N ARG A 533 47.64 -1.62 41.78
CA ARG A 533 47.54 -0.20 42.20
C ARG A 533 46.12 0.16 42.63
N HIS A 534 45.12 -0.16 41.81
CA HIS A 534 43.72 0.16 42.09
C HIS A 534 43.20 -0.59 43.31
N VAL A 535 43.55 -1.87 43.49
CA VAL A 535 43.17 -2.64 44.68
C VAL A 535 43.79 -2.04 45.95
N LYS A 536 45.03 -1.56 45.91
CA LYS A 536 45.67 -0.86 47.04
C LYS A 536 45.00 0.47 47.39
N GLN A 537 44.42 1.16 46.41
CA GLN A 537 43.73 2.43 46.59
C GLN A 537 42.25 2.27 47.00
N LEU A 538 41.67 1.09 46.77
CA LEU A 538 40.27 0.80 47.04
C LEU A 538 40.02 0.74 48.56
N GLN A 539 39.38 1.76 49.11
CA GLN A 539 38.95 1.75 50.51
C GLN A 539 37.61 1.02 50.63
N ILE A 540 37.64 -0.13 51.30
CA ILE A 540 36.44 -0.95 51.55
C ILE A 540 35.78 -0.48 52.86
N PRO A 541 34.45 -0.32 52.90
CA PRO A 541 33.73 0.16 54.09
C PRO A 541 33.98 -0.62 55.39
N SER A 542 34.26 -1.94 55.32
CA SER A 542 34.58 -2.78 56.49
C SER A 542 36.00 -2.64 57.04
N GLY A 543 36.90 -1.92 56.35
CA GLY A 543 38.31 -1.84 56.75
C GLY A 543 39.13 -3.13 56.51
N THR A 544 38.56 -4.13 55.85
CA THR A 544 39.26 -5.37 55.45
C THR A 544 40.26 -5.04 54.34
N LYS A 545 41.55 -5.36 54.56
CA LYS A 545 42.58 -5.22 53.52
C LYS A 545 42.42 -6.36 52.50
N VAL A 546 42.15 -5.99 51.25
CA VAL A 546 42.09 -6.92 50.13
C VAL A 546 43.39 -6.85 49.36
N ASP A 547 43.96 -8.02 49.10
CA ASP A 547 45.13 -8.18 48.23
C ASP A 547 44.78 -9.08 47.06
N VAL A 548 45.57 -9.00 45.99
CA VAL A 548 45.42 -9.86 44.82
C VAL A 548 46.68 -10.69 44.58
N ARG A 549 46.50 -11.93 44.13
CA ARG A 549 47.55 -12.80 43.60
C ARG A 549 47.38 -12.93 42.11
N ILE A 550 48.35 -12.44 41.33
CA ILE A 550 48.29 -12.49 39.87
C ILE A 550 49.34 -13.46 39.35
N GLY A 551 48.94 -14.31 38.41
CA GLY A 551 49.82 -15.20 37.66
C GLY A 551 49.58 -15.07 36.16
N VAL A 552 50.66 -14.98 35.39
CA VAL A 552 50.62 -14.73 33.94
C VAL A 552 51.50 -15.73 33.19
N HIS A 553 50.95 -16.36 32.16
CA HIS A 553 51.67 -17.26 31.27
C HIS A 553 51.27 -17.03 29.80
N SER A 554 52.25 -17.16 28.90
CA SER A 554 52.06 -16.97 27.46
C SER A 554 52.33 -18.28 26.71
N GLY A 555 51.49 -18.60 25.73
CA GLY A 555 51.59 -19.82 24.94
C GLY A 555 50.38 -20.04 24.02
N PRO A 556 50.36 -21.15 23.26
CA PRO A 556 49.27 -21.46 22.32
C PRO A 556 48.00 -21.90 23.06
N VAL A 557 46.84 -21.53 22.53
CA VAL A 557 45.51 -21.86 23.09
C VAL A 557 44.50 -22.12 21.97
N VAL A 558 43.61 -23.07 22.20
CA VAL A 558 42.42 -23.29 21.35
C VAL A 558 41.22 -22.63 22.01
N ALA A 559 40.56 -21.71 21.32
CA ALA A 559 39.36 -21.04 21.82
C ALA A 559 38.13 -21.42 20.97
N GLY A 560 36.98 -21.60 21.62
CA GLY A 560 35.76 -22.03 20.93
C GLY A 560 34.52 -21.89 21.79
N ILE A 561 33.35 -22.00 21.15
CA ILE A 561 32.06 -21.87 21.85
C ILE A 561 31.61 -23.24 22.37
N VAL A 562 31.31 -23.31 23.65
CA VAL A 562 30.84 -24.53 24.31
C VAL A 562 29.42 -24.34 24.85
N GLY A 563 28.55 -25.32 24.62
CA GLY A 563 27.16 -25.32 25.06
C GLY A 563 26.20 -24.71 24.04
N ILE A 564 25.04 -25.36 23.85
CA ILE A 564 24.01 -24.92 22.89
C ILE A 564 23.02 -23.95 23.57
N LYS A 565 22.62 -24.25 24.81
CA LYS A 565 21.61 -23.45 25.54
C LYS A 565 22.20 -22.19 26.20
N VAL A 566 23.44 -22.28 26.65
CA VAL A 566 24.20 -21.16 27.23
C VAL A 566 25.59 -21.20 26.57
N PRO A 567 25.75 -20.58 25.39
CA PRO A 567 27.03 -20.57 24.68
C PRO A 567 28.06 -19.77 25.48
N ARG A 568 29.21 -20.39 25.75
CA ARG A 568 30.34 -19.76 26.45
C ARG A 568 31.58 -19.81 25.58
N TYR A 569 32.32 -18.71 25.50
CA TYR A 569 33.58 -18.66 24.78
C TYR A 569 34.70 -19.17 25.70
N CYS A 570 35.04 -20.45 25.55
CA CYS A 570 35.97 -21.14 26.43
C CYS A 570 37.34 -21.29 25.79
N PHE A 571 38.38 -21.32 26.62
CA PHE A 571 39.78 -21.48 26.22
C PHE A 571 40.31 -22.81 26.75
N PHE A 572 40.96 -23.58 25.86
CA PHE A 572 41.50 -24.90 26.14
C PHE A 572 42.98 -24.96 25.78
N GLY A 573 43.77 -25.62 26.63
CA GLY A 573 45.18 -25.85 26.39
C GLY A 573 46.00 -25.94 27.67
N ASP A 574 47.23 -26.40 27.52
CA ASP A 574 48.18 -26.48 28.64
C ASP A 574 48.60 -25.08 29.16
N THR A 575 48.52 -24.06 28.30
CA THR A 575 48.77 -22.66 28.65
C THR A 575 47.82 -22.17 29.76
N VAL A 576 46.51 -22.48 29.66
CA VAL A 576 45.51 -22.09 30.68
C VAL A 576 45.82 -22.76 32.02
N ASN A 577 46.13 -24.06 32.00
CA ASN A 577 46.48 -24.81 33.20
C ASN A 577 47.78 -24.31 33.85
N THR A 578 48.77 -23.94 33.04
CA THR A 578 50.04 -23.40 33.53
C THR A 578 49.85 -22.01 34.13
N ALA A 579 49.06 -21.13 33.50
CA ALA A 579 48.72 -19.81 34.03
C ALA A 579 48.02 -19.89 35.41
N SER A 580 47.06 -20.81 35.56
CA SER A 580 46.39 -21.06 36.83
C SER A 580 47.38 -21.50 37.93
N ARG A 581 48.36 -22.35 37.60
CA ARG A 581 49.40 -22.77 38.56
C ARG A 581 50.40 -21.66 38.91
N MET A 582 50.69 -20.77 37.96
CA MET A 582 51.48 -19.56 38.21
C MET A 582 50.76 -18.68 39.23
N GLN A 583 49.45 -18.48 39.07
CA GLN A 583 48.66 -17.74 40.05
C GLN A 583 48.64 -18.42 41.42
N SER A 584 48.38 -19.73 41.49
CA SER A 584 48.28 -20.43 42.78
C SER A 584 49.58 -20.43 43.59
N THR A 585 50.71 -20.35 42.90
CA THR A 585 52.03 -20.24 43.54
C THR A 585 52.46 -18.79 43.76
N SER A 586 51.70 -17.79 43.30
CA SER A 586 52.01 -16.37 43.46
C SER A 586 51.87 -15.89 44.91
N ALA A 587 52.54 -14.78 45.23
CA ALA A 587 52.49 -14.13 46.54
C ALA A 587 51.50 -12.96 46.51
N PRO A 588 50.78 -12.67 47.61
CA PRO A 588 49.85 -11.54 47.67
C PRO A 588 50.54 -10.22 47.30
N GLY A 589 49.88 -9.42 46.47
CA GLY A 589 50.36 -8.11 46.03
C GLY A 589 51.43 -8.15 44.93
N MET A 590 51.72 -9.31 44.35
CA MET A 590 52.80 -9.52 43.39
C MET A 590 52.29 -10.13 42.07
N VAL A 591 52.93 -9.75 40.96
CA VAL A 591 52.67 -10.35 39.62
C VAL A 591 53.71 -11.42 39.33
N HIS A 592 53.27 -12.68 39.23
CA HIS A 592 54.12 -13.82 38.94
C HIS A 592 54.07 -14.17 37.45
N ILE A 593 55.20 -14.10 36.77
CA ILE A 593 55.29 -14.35 35.33
C ILE A 593 56.16 -15.57 35.01
N SER A 594 55.78 -16.29 33.96
CA SER A 594 56.55 -17.41 33.41
C SER A 594 57.66 -16.95 32.46
N ASP A 595 58.63 -17.83 32.18
CA ASP A 595 59.71 -17.55 31.22
C ASP A 595 59.19 -17.24 29.80
N SER A 596 58.14 -17.93 29.36
CA SER A 596 57.53 -17.65 28.04
C SER A 596 56.93 -16.24 27.96
N THR A 597 56.31 -15.76 29.04
CA THR A 597 55.81 -14.37 29.10
C THR A 597 56.97 -13.38 29.07
N LYS A 598 58.06 -13.64 29.80
CA LYS A 598 59.27 -12.80 29.78
C LYS A 598 59.85 -12.67 28.37
N GLN A 599 59.93 -13.78 27.63
CA GLN A 599 60.41 -13.76 26.24
C GLN A 599 59.44 -13.05 25.27
N SER A 600 58.14 -13.06 25.58
CA SER A 600 57.11 -12.41 24.76
C SER A 600 56.97 -10.90 25.04
N LEU A 601 57.55 -10.40 26.13
CA LEU A 601 57.63 -8.97 26.41
C LEU A 601 58.69 -8.33 25.51
N LEU A 602 58.32 -7.27 24.78
CA LEU A 602 59.30 -6.50 24.01
C LEU A 602 60.31 -5.85 24.97
N PRO A 603 61.61 -5.79 24.61
CA PRO A 603 62.61 -5.12 25.43
C PRO A 603 62.26 -3.62 25.53
N GLY A 604 61.93 -3.17 26.74
CA GLY A 604 61.65 -1.78 27.04
C GLY A 604 61.91 -1.48 28.51
N ASP A 605 62.32 -0.24 28.80
CA ASP A 605 62.73 0.24 30.14
C ASP A 605 61.57 0.32 31.16
N LYS A 606 60.38 -0.18 30.84
CA LYS A 606 59.16 -0.04 31.66
C LYS A 606 59.04 -1.07 32.79
N TYR A 607 59.66 -2.25 32.63
CA TYR A 607 59.47 -3.37 33.53
C TYR A 607 60.76 -3.79 34.24
N ILE A 608 60.68 -4.00 35.56
CA ILE A 608 61.76 -4.61 36.34
C ILE A 608 61.40 -6.08 36.58
N ILE A 609 62.18 -7.00 36.02
CA ILE A 609 61.94 -8.44 36.13
C ILE A 609 62.98 -9.07 37.05
N THR A 610 62.54 -9.62 38.18
CA THR A 610 63.43 -10.25 39.18
C THR A 610 63.22 -11.76 39.21
N THR A 611 64.29 -12.54 39.14
CA THR A 611 64.22 -14.00 39.23
C THR A 611 63.72 -14.44 40.62
N ARG A 612 62.65 -15.25 40.65
CA ARG A 612 62.10 -15.85 41.88
C ARG A 612 62.85 -17.12 42.28
N GLY A 613 63.50 -17.77 41.33
CA GLY A 613 64.12 -19.08 41.46
C GLY A 613 63.22 -20.19 40.90
N VAL A 614 63.62 -21.43 41.17
CA VAL A 614 62.96 -22.64 40.67
C VAL A 614 61.73 -22.95 41.52
N VAL A 615 60.55 -22.97 40.91
CA VAL A 615 59.27 -23.29 41.55
C VAL A 615 58.76 -24.62 41.01
N LYS A 616 58.33 -25.51 41.92
CA LYS A 616 57.76 -26.80 41.54
C LYS A 616 56.30 -26.63 41.11
N LEU A 617 56.04 -26.74 39.81
CA LEU A 617 54.70 -26.71 39.24
C LEU A 617 54.20 -28.15 39.01
N LYS A 618 53.01 -28.46 39.54
CA LYS A 618 52.38 -29.78 39.40
C LYS A 618 52.30 -30.18 37.92
N GLY A 619 52.90 -31.29 37.52
CA GLY A 619 52.87 -31.79 36.12
C GLY A 619 53.84 -31.12 35.14
N LYS A 620 54.57 -30.08 35.54
CA LYS A 620 55.64 -29.44 34.73
C LYS A 620 57.04 -29.63 35.32
N GLY A 621 57.13 -30.03 36.58
CA GLY A 621 58.40 -30.21 37.27
C GLY A 621 58.90 -28.89 37.86
N GLU A 622 60.21 -28.72 37.86
CA GLU A 622 60.89 -27.54 38.37
C GLU A 622 61.08 -26.51 37.24
N VAL A 623 60.46 -25.34 37.38
CA VAL A 623 60.45 -24.29 36.35
C VAL A 623 60.98 -22.98 36.94
N GLU A 624 61.86 -22.30 36.20
CA GLU A 624 62.33 -20.97 36.57
C GLU A 624 61.24 -19.93 36.31
N THR A 625 61.00 -19.07 37.29
CA THR A 625 59.91 -18.08 37.23
C THR A 625 60.37 -16.71 37.73
N TYR A 626 59.60 -15.68 37.43
CA TYR A 626 60.01 -14.30 37.66
C TYR A 626 58.91 -13.46 38.30
N TRP A 627 59.31 -12.46 39.07
CA TRP A 627 58.45 -11.39 39.54
C TRP A 627 58.52 -10.22 38.58
N LEU A 628 57.37 -9.62 38.31
CA LEU A 628 57.26 -8.40 37.53
C LEU A 628 56.97 -7.23 38.45
N PHE A 629 57.77 -6.18 38.34
CA PHE A 629 57.58 -4.89 38.98
C PHE A 629 57.56 -3.79 37.93
N GLU A 630 56.97 -2.66 38.31
CA GLU A 630 57.00 -1.45 37.52
C GLU A 630 58.27 -0.65 37.80
N ASN A 631 58.80 0.02 36.80
CA ASN A 631 59.95 0.91 36.97
C ASN A 631 59.46 2.28 37.48
N ASP A 632 59.72 2.61 38.75
CA ASP A 632 59.27 3.84 39.43
C ASP A 632 59.85 5.17 38.85
N LEU A 633 60.47 5.15 37.66
CA LEU A 633 61.08 6.32 37.01
C LEU A 633 60.10 7.13 36.13
N THR A 634 58.84 6.71 35.97
CA THR A 634 57.85 7.40 35.12
C THR A 634 56.75 8.19 35.85
N ASP A 635 56.70 8.18 37.19
CA ASP A 635 55.71 8.96 37.97
C ASP A 635 56.06 10.47 38.09
N GLY A 636 56.61 11.05 37.02
CA GLY A 636 57.17 12.40 37.05
C GLY A 636 57.03 13.18 35.75
N ILE A 637 55.93 13.03 35.01
CA ILE A 637 55.48 14.05 34.03
C ILE A 637 53.95 14.05 34.03
N ASP A 638 53.36 14.87 34.90
CA ASP A 638 52.04 15.48 34.72
C ASP A 638 52.23 16.99 34.51
#